data_AF-A0A835YI67-F1
#
_entry.id   AF-A0A835YI67-F1
#
_cell.length_a   1.000
_cell.length_b   1.000
_cell.length_c   1.000
_cell.angle_alpha   90.00
_cell.angle_beta   90.00
_cell.angle_gamma   90.00
#
_symmetry.space_group_name_H-M   'P 1'
#
loop_
_entity.id
_entity.type
_entity.pdbx_description
1 polymer ?
#
loop_
_entity_poly.entity_id
_entity_poly.type
_entity_poly.pdbx_seq_one_letter_code
_entity_poly.pdbx_strand_id
1 'polypeptide(L)'
;MSSRFTNNTSNLRADAASLTTSTAADIGGGGAIYNDLLSNLTCFGSTFTDNIAEGDGGAIDNLGRMVCHDSDFVTNVAGGGTAGSGGAVYTAGNFTGGALVFEDNSAVTSGGAMYLDDTARGYVSNSNFSYNFSVYGGAILVTQLLQDASFSVRASTFSRNNATSGAGGAILQQGEGTELGLALDGASDFTDNEAHCCYAGGQGTGGSVSCIDASTGYGTGWSCCTAGQYIGLGLATADENQLLTAHQCVSCDDTKLDCSAVGVTVATLPLKPGFWREDNTLQTQDFIRACWNPHACNGTQSVSGTELSLASSASWSSNSYCTAGYEGPYCAVCSDGYAALPGYRCVECTGGATAAAYTVIAVVAAVVLLLAWALFSQVAGIEDGVSGAQTTGVTLTALKVARLGLLLVRRLRIPIIVLQLLTQFISITGLSLPPDYLKFLRAMDVLTLDMRWLTSPGCALTIGFYQKLLISTLAPLAVVALIFTPRLCVSAARRGRRACGSAKLQRVAAKDFNAFLVFTFLIFSGVSLTIFETFACDFLRYDGPDGTSYLRADYSVQCFTPEHTAYRIYAAIMILVYPFGIPAMYCLVLRRCAVEKGERRAESSRFATSASFLWRPYNKDGLAFYWESIECVRRLLLTGVLVFIDAGTAGQSAFACVFAFLSGVVYEQVRPHESSGDRSLYTLGYSIVFISMFTSLLLQVTFKDEQSQQVVGILLIALNVILLALALAQVFLVYSSVAAADLPLRRNSTLPLSAISDSCPQLEEDREQLAGEQGDQAVDDDVKRAPVM
;
A
#
# COMPACT_ATOMS: atom_id res chain seq x y z
N MET A 1 -1.40 -74.96 -28.35
CA MET A 1 -0.53 -74.71 -29.52
C MET A 1 -0.40 -73.20 -29.61
N SER A 2 0.80 -72.66 -29.50
CA SER A 2 1.02 -71.21 -29.69
C SER A 2 0.70 -70.86 -31.15
N SER A 3 -0.24 -69.95 -31.37
CA SER A 3 -0.72 -69.51 -32.70
C SER A 3 -0.13 -68.17 -33.14
N ARG A 4 0.94 -67.70 -32.47
CA ARG A 4 1.53 -66.39 -32.75
C ARG A 4 2.19 -66.30 -34.13
N PHE A 5 2.09 -65.15 -34.77
CA PHE A 5 2.84 -64.81 -35.96
C PHE A 5 4.14 -64.09 -35.58
N THR A 6 5.28 -64.65 -35.96
CA THR A 6 6.59 -64.04 -35.72
C THR A 6 7.14 -63.44 -37.01
N ASN A 7 7.22 -62.11 -37.08
CA ASN A 7 7.76 -61.38 -38.22
C ASN A 7 9.26 -61.17 -38.09
N ASN A 8 10.02 -62.15 -38.57
CA ASN A 8 11.48 -62.09 -38.68
C ASN A 8 11.96 -61.76 -40.10
N THR A 9 11.03 -61.43 -41.02
CA THR A 9 11.28 -61.38 -42.46
C THR A 9 10.89 -60.03 -43.08
N SER A 10 11.47 -58.92 -42.64
CA SER A 10 11.44 -57.58 -43.26
C SER A 10 10.07 -56.89 -43.53
N ASN A 11 8.97 -57.57 -43.87
CA ASN A 11 7.65 -57.01 -44.13
C ASN A 11 6.51 -58.04 -43.91
N LEU A 12 5.69 -57.85 -42.87
CA LEU A 12 4.42 -58.55 -42.64
C LEU A 12 3.26 -57.58 -42.87
N ARG A 13 2.21 -58.04 -43.55
CA ARG A 13 0.95 -57.30 -43.71
C ARG A 13 -0.17 -58.10 -43.08
N ALA A 14 -0.77 -57.54 -42.05
CA ALA A 14 -1.96 -58.06 -41.39
C ALA A 14 -3.11 -57.06 -41.64
N ASP A 15 -3.48 -56.86 -42.92
CA ASP A 15 -4.54 -55.94 -43.32
C ASP A 15 -5.87 -56.71 -43.47
N ALA A 16 -6.97 -56.12 -42.99
CA ALA A 16 -8.28 -56.76 -42.85
C ALA A 16 -8.24 -58.12 -42.12
N ALA A 17 -7.28 -58.28 -41.20
CA ALA A 17 -7.05 -59.52 -40.49
C ALA A 17 -7.86 -59.56 -39.20
N SER A 18 -8.37 -60.74 -38.83
CA SER A 18 -8.98 -60.99 -37.52
C SER A 18 -8.11 -61.99 -36.78
N LEU A 19 -7.32 -61.50 -35.83
CA LEU A 19 -6.44 -62.30 -35.00
C LEU A 19 -7.02 -62.37 -33.60
N THR A 20 -7.66 -63.50 -33.30
CA THR A 20 -8.38 -63.67 -32.04
C THR A 20 -7.87 -64.87 -31.24
N THR A 21 -7.96 -64.79 -29.92
CA THR A 21 -7.67 -65.90 -28.99
C THR A 21 -6.26 -66.50 -29.10
N SER A 22 -5.28 -65.72 -29.57
CA SER A 22 -3.90 -66.21 -29.67
C SER A 22 -3.20 -66.11 -28.32
N THR A 23 -2.53 -67.19 -27.92
CA THR A 23 -1.77 -67.24 -26.66
C THR A 23 -0.31 -67.51 -26.92
N ALA A 24 0.56 -66.59 -26.48
CA ALA A 24 2.01 -66.74 -26.46
C ALA A 24 2.47 -67.08 -25.03
N ALA A 25 2.97 -68.30 -24.84
CA ALA A 25 3.44 -68.83 -23.55
C ALA A 25 4.96 -68.65 -23.33
N ASP A 26 5.62 -67.87 -24.20
CA ASP A 26 7.04 -67.58 -24.08
C ASP A 26 7.21 -66.17 -23.51
N ILE A 27 8.31 -65.94 -22.77
CA ILE A 27 8.65 -64.66 -22.12
C ILE A 27 8.93 -63.55 -23.17
N GLY A 28 9.15 -63.90 -24.45
CA GLY A 28 9.27 -62.94 -25.56
C GLY A 28 7.89 -62.64 -26.16
N GLY A 29 7.48 -61.38 -26.10
CA GLY A 29 6.12 -60.86 -26.22
C GLY A 29 5.37 -61.06 -27.54
N GLY A 30 4.18 -60.44 -27.61
CA GLY A 30 3.27 -60.44 -28.77
C GLY A 30 2.32 -61.63 -28.78
N GLY A 31 1.12 -61.49 -28.19
CA GLY A 31 0.15 -62.59 -28.11
C GLY A 31 -0.36 -63.06 -29.49
N ALA A 32 -0.57 -62.11 -30.41
CA ALA A 32 -0.92 -62.37 -31.81
C ALA A 32 0.27 -62.21 -32.75
N ILE A 33 1.04 -61.12 -32.60
CA ILE A 33 2.15 -60.78 -33.50
C ILE A 33 3.37 -60.32 -32.70
N TYR A 34 4.53 -60.89 -33.02
CA TYR A 34 5.83 -60.37 -32.62
C TYR A 34 6.54 -59.78 -33.85
N ASN A 35 6.89 -58.50 -33.82
CA ASN A 35 7.58 -57.79 -34.90
C ASN A 35 9.01 -57.43 -34.51
N ASP A 36 9.99 -58.12 -35.12
CA ASP A 36 11.41 -57.97 -34.81
C ASP A 36 11.99 -56.61 -35.26
N LEU A 37 13.14 -56.21 -34.72
CA LEU A 37 13.75 -54.87 -34.84
C LEU A 37 13.95 -54.41 -36.30
N LEU A 38 14.23 -55.33 -37.21
CA LEU A 38 14.49 -55.04 -38.64
C LEU A 38 13.28 -55.32 -39.54
N SER A 39 12.12 -55.58 -38.95
CA SER A 39 10.91 -55.97 -39.65
C SER A 39 9.87 -54.85 -39.69
N ASN A 40 9.13 -54.76 -40.80
CA ASN A 40 8.01 -53.85 -40.95
C ASN A 40 6.69 -54.60 -40.77
N LEU A 41 5.74 -54.00 -40.06
CA LEU A 41 4.38 -54.47 -39.89
C LEU A 41 3.37 -53.43 -40.38
N THR A 42 2.38 -53.86 -41.15
CA THR A 42 1.17 -53.05 -41.41
C THR A 42 -0.08 -53.74 -40.89
N CYS A 43 -0.98 -52.97 -40.30
CA CYS A 43 -2.33 -53.40 -39.95
C CYS A 43 -3.36 -52.32 -40.29
N PHE A 44 -4.07 -52.51 -41.40
CA PHE A 44 -5.18 -51.64 -41.80
C PHE A 44 -6.51 -52.39 -41.64
N GLY A 45 -7.52 -51.80 -41.00
CA GLY A 45 -8.85 -52.41 -40.94
C GLY A 45 -8.90 -53.73 -40.17
N SER A 46 -8.02 -53.94 -39.19
CA SER A 46 -7.80 -55.25 -38.56
C SER A 46 -8.27 -55.30 -37.12
N THR A 47 -8.57 -56.50 -36.63
CA THR A 47 -9.12 -56.71 -35.29
C THR A 47 -8.26 -57.71 -34.53
N PHE A 48 -7.78 -57.29 -33.36
CA PHE A 48 -7.02 -58.07 -32.41
C PHE A 48 -7.84 -58.23 -31.13
N THR A 49 -8.38 -59.42 -30.88
CA THR A 49 -9.31 -59.65 -29.77
C THR A 49 -8.94 -60.86 -28.93
N ASP A 50 -9.05 -60.77 -27.61
CA ASP A 50 -8.79 -61.87 -26.67
C ASP A 50 -7.38 -62.50 -26.81
N ASN A 51 -6.38 -61.74 -27.24
CA ASN A 51 -5.00 -62.25 -27.32
C ASN A 51 -4.30 -62.10 -25.97
N ILE A 52 -3.47 -63.09 -25.63
CA ILE A 52 -2.80 -63.17 -24.33
C ILE A 52 -1.30 -63.41 -24.55
N ALA A 53 -0.47 -62.56 -23.97
CA ALA A 53 0.97 -62.76 -23.87
C ALA A 53 1.38 -63.00 -22.41
N GLU A 54 2.29 -63.94 -22.16
CA GLU A 54 2.89 -64.10 -20.83
C GLU A 54 3.86 -62.96 -20.47
N GLY A 55 4.48 -62.32 -21.47
CA GLY A 55 5.33 -61.13 -21.37
C GLY A 55 4.62 -59.86 -21.87
N ASP A 56 5.31 -59.06 -22.68
CA ASP A 56 4.82 -57.77 -23.18
C ASP A 56 3.95 -57.87 -24.45
N GLY A 57 3.11 -56.87 -24.70
CA GLY A 57 2.34 -56.75 -25.95
C GLY A 57 1.26 -57.83 -26.08
N GLY A 58 0.14 -57.68 -25.37
CA GLY A 58 -0.91 -58.72 -25.32
C GLY A 58 -1.48 -59.08 -26.70
N ALA A 59 -1.54 -58.14 -27.64
CA ALA A 59 -1.76 -58.42 -29.05
C ALA A 59 -0.45 -58.34 -29.87
N ILE A 60 0.27 -57.22 -29.76
CA ILE A 60 1.44 -56.94 -30.59
C ILE A 60 2.62 -56.49 -29.73
N ASP A 61 3.76 -57.11 -29.94
CA ASP A 61 5.08 -56.64 -29.49
C ASP A 61 5.87 -56.14 -30.70
N ASN A 62 6.19 -54.84 -30.73
CA ASN A 62 6.85 -54.18 -31.85
C ASN A 62 8.22 -53.61 -31.47
N LEU A 63 9.26 -54.24 -31.98
CA LEU A 63 10.63 -53.72 -31.92
C LEU A 63 11.02 -52.97 -33.21
N GLY A 64 10.41 -53.33 -34.35
CA GLY A 64 10.69 -52.73 -35.66
C GLY A 64 9.79 -51.53 -36.04
N ARG A 65 9.41 -51.43 -37.32
CA ARG A 65 8.50 -50.38 -37.80
C ARG A 65 7.07 -50.91 -37.91
N MET A 66 6.12 -50.24 -37.28
CA MET A 66 4.70 -50.56 -37.36
C MET A 66 3.88 -49.37 -37.87
N VAL A 67 2.98 -49.65 -38.82
CA VAL A 67 1.98 -48.69 -39.30
C VAL A 67 0.59 -49.33 -39.15
N CYS A 68 -0.26 -48.75 -38.31
CA CYS A 68 -1.58 -49.30 -38.04
C CYS A 68 -2.67 -48.24 -38.13
N HIS A 69 -3.73 -48.48 -38.89
CA HIS A 69 -4.85 -47.56 -39.00
C HIS A 69 -6.18 -48.31 -39.02
N ASP A 70 -7.24 -47.63 -38.56
CA ASP A 70 -8.62 -48.14 -38.62
C ASP A 70 -8.72 -49.56 -38.03
N SER A 71 -8.06 -49.81 -36.90
CA SER A 71 -7.91 -51.16 -36.33
C SER A 71 -8.26 -51.19 -34.85
N ASP A 72 -8.80 -52.33 -34.43
CA ASP A 72 -9.38 -52.53 -33.10
C ASP A 72 -8.54 -53.50 -32.28
N PHE A 73 -8.24 -53.10 -31.05
CA PHE A 73 -7.56 -53.87 -30.01
C PHE A 73 -8.48 -54.00 -28.82
N VAL A 74 -9.10 -55.17 -28.67
CA VAL A 74 -10.16 -55.41 -27.70
C VAL A 74 -9.77 -56.57 -26.78
N THR A 75 -9.94 -56.44 -25.47
CA THR A 75 -9.78 -57.54 -24.49
C THR A 75 -8.43 -58.26 -24.52
N ASN A 76 -7.35 -57.61 -24.96
CA ASN A 76 -6.02 -58.22 -24.98
C ASN A 76 -5.33 -58.09 -23.62
N VAL A 77 -4.50 -59.08 -23.28
CA VAL A 77 -3.86 -59.19 -21.96
C VAL A 77 -2.35 -59.40 -22.08
N ALA A 78 -1.57 -58.52 -21.46
CA ALA A 78 -0.12 -58.70 -21.27
C ALA A 78 0.17 -59.12 -19.83
N GLY A 79 1.04 -60.12 -19.66
CA GLY A 79 1.40 -60.65 -18.35
C GLY A 79 0.49 -61.76 -17.84
N GLY A 80 -0.06 -62.63 -18.70
CA GLY A 80 -0.96 -63.75 -18.33
C GLY A 80 -0.44 -64.76 -17.28
N GLY A 81 0.77 -64.56 -16.75
CA GLY A 81 1.35 -65.25 -15.60
C GLY A 81 2.60 -64.58 -14.99
N THR A 82 3.08 -63.44 -15.54
CA THR A 82 4.31 -62.74 -15.10
C THR A 82 4.18 -61.21 -15.24
N ALA A 83 5.28 -60.47 -15.06
CA ALA A 83 5.33 -59.03 -15.30
C ALA A 83 5.27 -58.74 -16.81
N GLY A 84 4.13 -58.19 -17.28
CA GLY A 84 3.95 -57.78 -18.68
C GLY A 84 3.41 -56.36 -18.80
N SER A 85 3.85 -55.67 -19.85
CA SER A 85 3.52 -54.28 -20.20
C SER A 85 2.86 -54.19 -21.58
N GLY A 86 2.02 -53.17 -21.80
CA GLY A 86 1.36 -52.96 -23.09
C GLY A 86 0.26 -53.98 -23.35
N GLY A 87 -0.87 -53.83 -22.66
CA GLY A 87 -1.94 -54.84 -22.65
C GLY A 87 -2.48 -55.18 -24.04
N ALA A 88 -2.47 -54.23 -24.96
CA ALA A 88 -2.62 -54.51 -26.39
C ALA A 88 -1.26 -54.43 -27.12
N VAL A 89 -0.56 -53.31 -26.95
CA VAL A 89 0.64 -53.00 -27.76
C VAL A 89 1.80 -52.61 -26.86
N TYR A 90 2.92 -53.30 -27.03
CA TYR A 90 4.22 -52.85 -26.57
C TYR A 90 5.03 -52.39 -27.78
N THR A 91 5.69 -51.23 -27.71
CA THR A 91 6.58 -50.78 -28.78
C THR A 91 7.85 -50.12 -28.25
N ALA A 92 8.98 -50.64 -28.72
CA ALA A 92 10.30 -50.01 -28.63
C ALA A 92 10.73 -49.40 -29.98
N GLY A 93 10.04 -49.76 -31.07
CA GLY A 93 10.34 -49.28 -32.42
C GLY A 93 9.54 -48.06 -32.88
N ASN A 94 9.49 -47.83 -34.19
CA ASN A 94 8.70 -46.74 -34.78
C ASN A 94 7.26 -47.18 -34.94
N PHE A 95 6.32 -46.45 -34.34
CA PHE A 95 4.91 -46.70 -34.45
C PHE A 95 4.15 -45.45 -34.91
N THR A 96 3.45 -45.60 -36.04
CA THR A 96 2.52 -44.59 -36.53
C THR A 96 1.13 -45.20 -36.64
N GLY A 97 0.15 -44.59 -35.97
CA GLY A 97 -1.22 -45.01 -36.15
C GLY A 97 -2.28 -43.93 -35.97
N GLY A 98 -3.48 -44.25 -36.46
CA GLY A 98 -4.63 -43.40 -36.22
C GLY A 98 -5.96 -44.06 -36.52
N ALA A 99 -7.03 -43.52 -35.93
CA ALA A 99 -8.34 -44.16 -35.88
C ALA A 99 -8.27 -45.57 -35.28
N LEU A 100 -7.53 -45.72 -34.18
CA LEU A 100 -7.40 -46.99 -33.46
C LEU A 100 -8.38 -47.05 -32.29
N VAL A 101 -8.86 -48.25 -31.98
CA VAL A 101 -9.68 -48.50 -30.79
C VAL A 101 -8.93 -49.41 -29.84
N PHE A 102 -8.73 -48.98 -28.60
CA PHE A 102 -8.17 -49.76 -27.51
C PHE A 102 -9.23 -49.89 -26.41
N GLU A 103 -9.90 -51.03 -26.35
CA GLU A 103 -11.00 -51.28 -25.43
C GLU A 103 -10.74 -52.50 -24.53
N ASP A 104 -10.96 -52.37 -23.23
CA ASP A 104 -10.88 -53.49 -22.26
C ASP A 104 -9.52 -54.25 -22.25
N ASN A 105 -8.43 -53.59 -22.64
CA ASN A 105 -7.10 -54.22 -22.59
C ASN A 105 -6.47 -54.10 -21.19
N SER A 106 -5.66 -55.09 -20.83
CA SER A 106 -5.09 -55.17 -19.48
C SER A 106 -3.60 -55.55 -19.49
N ALA A 107 -2.81 -54.88 -18.66
CA ALA A 107 -1.40 -55.20 -18.43
C ALA A 107 -1.12 -55.39 -16.93
N VAL A 108 -0.34 -56.40 -16.57
CA VAL A 108 0.00 -56.65 -15.15
C VAL A 108 0.84 -55.53 -14.55
N THR A 109 1.71 -54.88 -15.32
CA THR A 109 2.63 -53.87 -14.78
C THR A 109 2.37 -52.47 -15.28
N SER A 110 2.31 -52.24 -16.59
CA SER A 110 2.33 -50.89 -17.14
C SER A 110 1.69 -50.77 -18.50
N GLY A 111 0.99 -49.67 -18.76
CA GLY A 111 0.38 -49.37 -20.06
C GLY A 111 -0.74 -50.34 -20.42
N GLY A 112 -1.93 -50.14 -19.85
CA GLY A 112 -3.05 -51.09 -19.99
C GLY A 112 -3.49 -51.29 -21.45
N ALA A 113 -3.40 -50.26 -22.28
CA ALA A 113 -3.49 -50.39 -23.73
C ALA A 113 -2.11 -50.45 -24.38
N MET A 114 -1.25 -49.48 -24.06
CA MET A 114 0.00 -49.27 -24.79
C MET A 114 1.17 -48.97 -23.86
N TYR A 115 2.31 -49.57 -24.16
CA TYR A 115 3.58 -49.24 -23.52
C TYR A 115 4.59 -48.77 -24.58
N LEU A 116 5.16 -47.59 -24.34
CA LEU A 116 6.17 -46.98 -25.17
C LEU A 116 7.50 -47.03 -24.42
N ASP A 117 8.45 -47.81 -24.95
CA ASP A 117 9.77 -47.92 -24.35
C ASP A 117 10.72 -46.77 -24.77
N ASP A 118 11.92 -46.74 -24.22
CA ASP A 118 12.91 -45.67 -24.31
C ASP A 118 13.36 -45.33 -25.75
N THR A 119 13.25 -46.27 -26.68
CA THR A 119 13.56 -46.04 -28.11
C THR A 119 12.33 -45.76 -28.98
N ALA A 120 11.12 -45.73 -28.42
CA ALA A 120 9.89 -45.59 -29.18
C ALA A 120 9.79 -44.24 -29.91
N ARG A 121 9.33 -44.25 -31.16
CA ARG A 121 9.15 -43.04 -31.98
C ARG A 121 7.85 -43.07 -32.75
N GLY A 122 7.30 -41.90 -33.06
CA GLY A 122 6.17 -41.76 -33.98
C GLY A 122 4.95 -41.10 -33.34
N TYR A 123 3.75 -41.55 -33.69
CA TYR A 123 2.53 -40.93 -33.18
C TYR A 123 1.30 -41.83 -33.22
N VAL A 124 0.35 -41.51 -32.34
CA VAL A 124 -1.05 -41.99 -32.39
C VAL A 124 -1.96 -40.78 -32.53
N SER A 125 -2.97 -40.89 -33.40
CA SER A 125 -3.91 -39.79 -33.62
C SER A 125 -5.35 -40.24 -33.78
N ASN A 126 -6.33 -39.41 -33.42
CA ASN A 126 -7.76 -39.69 -33.65
C ASN A 126 -8.19 -41.07 -33.12
N SER A 127 -7.64 -41.52 -32.00
CA SER A 127 -7.84 -42.88 -31.48
C SER A 127 -8.61 -42.87 -30.16
N ASN A 128 -9.28 -43.97 -29.83
CA ASN A 128 -10.05 -44.12 -28.61
C ASN A 128 -9.40 -45.15 -27.68
N PHE A 129 -9.22 -44.77 -26.42
CA PHE A 129 -8.72 -45.61 -25.34
C PHE A 129 -9.79 -45.66 -24.25
N SER A 130 -10.51 -46.78 -24.16
CA SER A 130 -11.58 -46.95 -23.19
C SER A 130 -11.43 -48.19 -22.33
N TYR A 131 -11.70 -48.07 -21.03
CA TYR A 131 -11.69 -49.22 -20.10
C TYR A 131 -10.38 -50.02 -20.12
N ASN A 132 -9.22 -49.39 -20.27
CA ASN A 132 -7.96 -50.10 -20.19
C ASN A 132 -7.42 -50.10 -18.74
N PHE A 133 -6.75 -51.18 -18.33
CA PHE A 133 -6.37 -51.41 -16.95
C PHE A 133 -4.90 -51.78 -16.80
N SER A 134 -4.19 -51.19 -15.84
CA SER A 134 -2.84 -51.60 -15.47
C SER A 134 -2.48 -51.20 -14.03
N VAL A 135 -1.27 -51.50 -13.57
CA VAL A 135 -0.75 -50.95 -12.31
C VAL A 135 -0.32 -49.48 -12.50
N TYR A 136 0.43 -49.16 -13.55
CA TYR A 136 0.90 -47.81 -13.89
C TYR A 136 0.51 -47.42 -15.33
N GLY A 137 -0.07 -46.24 -15.55
CA GLY A 137 -0.50 -45.83 -16.90
C GLY A 137 -1.68 -46.68 -17.39
N GLY A 138 -2.90 -46.35 -16.94
CA GLY A 138 -4.11 -47.16 -17.18
C GLY A 138 -4.39 -47.39 -18.67
N ALA A 139 -4.15 -46.40 -19.53
CA ALA A 139 -4.12 -46.60 -20.98
C ALA A 139 -2.69 -46.65 -21.53
N ILE A 140 -1.89 -45.60 -21.35
CA ILE A 140 -0.55 -45.48 -21.96
C ILE A 140 0.50 -45.27 -20.87
N LEU A 141 1.62 -45.98 -20.96
CA LEU A 141 2.85 -45.64 -20.24
C LEU A 141 3.97 -45.32 -21.23
N VAL A 142 4.76 -44.30 -20.92
CA VAL A 142 5.96 -43.90 -21.66
C VAL A 142 7.16 -43.86 -20.71
N THR A 143 8.22 -44.60 -21.02
CA THR A 143 9.50 -44.50 -20.28
C THR A 143 10.35 -43.33 -20.79
N GLN A 144 11.53 -43.15 -20.21
CA GLN A 144 12.42 -42.07 -20.60
C GLN A 144 12.93 -42.29 -22.01
N LEU A 145 12.37 -41.54 -22.96
CA LEU A 145 12.84 -41.59 -24.34
C LEU A 145 14.30 -41.12 -24.41
N LEU A 146 15.17 -41.92 -25.05
CA LEU A 146 16.58 -41.56 -25.29
C LEU A 146 16.66 -40.31 -26.18
N GLN A 147 17.79 -39.59 -26.12
CA GLN A 147 18.07 -38.46 -27.03
C GLN A 147 17.78 -38.88 -28.48
N ASP A 148 16.94 -38.10 -29.18
CA ASP A 148 16.38 -38.30 -30.53
C ASP A 148 15.09 -39.13 -30.66
N ALA A 149 14.56 -39.72 -29.59
CA ALA A 149 13.25 -40.36 -29.60
C ALA A 149 12.14 -39.37 -29.23
N SER A 150 11.07 -39.34 -30.03
CA SER A 150 9.90 -38.48 -29.81
C SER A 150 8.64 -39.23 -30.19
N PHE A 151 7.66 -39.25 -29.29
CA PHE A 151 6.34 -39.80 -29.54
C PHE A 151 5.28 -38.73 -29.33
N SER A 152 4.19 -38.77 -30.10
CA SER A 152 3.08 -37.83 -29.91
C SER A 152 1.72 -38.48 -29.95
N VAL A 153 0.81 -38.02 -29.10
CA VAL A 153 -0.59 -38.46 -29.08
C VAL A 153 -1.48 -37.24 -29.33
N ARG A 154 -2.35 -37.33 -30.35
CA ARG A 154 -3.09 -36.17 -30.86
C ARG A 154 -4.56 -36.48 -31.06
N ALA A 155 -5.44 -35.53 -30.74
CA ALA A 155 -6.88 -35.60 -31.00
C ALA A 155 -7.52 -36.95 -30.61
N SER A 156 -7.10 -37.55 -29.50
CA SER A 156 -7.52 -38.89 -29.08
C SER A 156 -8.38 -38.82 -27.82
N THR A 157 -9.23 -39.81 -27.59
CA THR A 157 -10.14 -39.88 -26.44
C THR A 157 -9.68 -40.94 -25.45
N PHE A 158 -9.65 -40.58 -24.17
CA PHE A 158 -9.30 -41.47 -23.06
C PHE A 158 -10.47 -41.50 -22.08
N SER A 159 -11.17 -42.63 -22.00
CA SER A 159 -12.33 -42.76 -21.11
C SER A 159 -12.25 -43.98 -20.20
N ARG A 160 -12.51 -43.82 -18.89
CA ARG A 160 -12.68 -44.95 -17.96
C ARG A 160 -11.48 -45.91 -17.87
N ASN A 161 -10.28 -45.42 -18.19
CA ASN A 161 -9.06 -46.19 -17.99
C ASN A 161 -8.65 -46.14 -16.51
N ASN A 162 -8.04 -47.20 -15.99
CA ASN A 162 -7.78 -47.33 -14.56
C ASN A 162 -6.37 -47.86 -14.25
N ALA A 163 -5.61 -47.05 -13.51
CA ALA A 163 -4.37 -47.46 -12.87
C ALA A 163 -4.69 -47.98 -11.45
N THR A 164 -4.71 -49.30 -11.31
CA THR A 164 -5.22 -50.06 -10.16
C THR A 164 -4.46 -49.81 -8.85
N SER A 165 -3.18 -49.48 -8.91
CA SER A 165 -2.35 -49.24 -7.71
C SER A 165 -1.23 -48.20 -7.89
N GLY A 166 -1.14 -47.57 -9.07
CA GLY A 166 -0.10 -46.61 -9.43
C GLY A 166 -0.66 -45.35 -10.11
N ALA A 167 0.25 -44.51 -10.61
CA ALA A 167 -0.07 -43.20 -11.21
C ALA A 167 -0.48 -43.29 -12.69
N GLY A 168 -1.12 -42.23 -13.17
CA GLY A 168 -1.51 -42.03 -14.58
C GLY A 168 -2.71 -42.89 -14.98
N GLY A 169 -3.93 -42.43 -14.66
CA GLY A 169 -5.16 -43.19 -14.94
C GLY A 169 -5.42 -43.37 -16.43
N ALA A 170 -5.10 -42.35 -17.24
CA ALA A 170 -5.03 -42.48 -18.70
C ALA A 170 -3.58 -42.61 -19.17
N ILE A 171 -2.73 -41.60 -18.93
CA ILE A 171 -1.35 -41.60 -19.43
C ILE A 171 -0.37 -41.39 -18.27
N LEU A 172 0.71 -42.17 -18.23
CA LEU A 172 1.87 -41.98 -17.36
C LEU A 172 3.15 -41.79 -18.19
N GLN A 173 3.95 -40.78 -17.85
CA GLN A 173 5.30 -40.62 -18.39
C GLN A 173 6.33 -40.70 -17.24
N GLN A 174 7.37 -41.52 -17.41
CA GLN A 174 8.47 -41.71 -16.45
C GLN A 174 9.80 -41.25 -17.06
N GLY A 175 10.60 -40.42 -16.36
CA GLY A 175 11.98 -40.11 -16.76
C GLY A 175 12.68 -39.06 -15.90
N GLU A 176 14.01 -38.95 -16.03
CA GLU A 176 14.83 -37.92 -15.37
C GLU A 176 15.09 -36.72 -16.31
N GLY A 177 14.75 -35.49 -15.89
CA GLY A 177 15.15 -34.25 -16.58
C GLY A 177 14.04 -33.40 -17.22
N THR A 178 14.40 -32.21 -17.71
CA THR A 178 13.49 -31.13 -18.15
C THR A 178 12.93 -31.24 -19.57
N GLU A 179 13.33 -32.25 -20.36
CA GLU A 179 12.84 -32.44 -21.74
C GLU A 179 11.80 -33.57 -21.79
N LEU A 180 10.53 -33.19 -21.87
CA LEU A 180 9.40 -34.12 -21.99
C LEU A 180 9.38 -34.74 -23.40
N GLY A 181 9.65 -36.05 -23.52
CA GLY A 181 9.67 -36.78 -24.80
C GLY A 181 8.29 -37.08 -25.43
N LEU A 182 7.19 -36.95 -24.67
CA LEU A 182 5.83 -37.14 -25.16
C LEU A 182 5.16 -35.78 -25.47
N ALA A 183 4.80 -35.56 -26.73
CA ALA A 183 4.00 -34.40 -27.12
C ALA A 183 2.50 -34.75 -27.12
N LEU A 184 1.73 -34.10 -26.25
CA LEU A 184 0.27 -34.15 -26.22
C LEU A 184 -0.31 -32.92 -26.90
N ASP A 185 -1.19 -33.12 -27.88
CA ASP A 185 -1.97 -32.03 -28.48
C ASP A 185 -3.19 -31.71 -27.62
N GLY A 186 -3.49 -30.42 -27.45
CA GLY A 186 -4.57 -29.90 -26.59
C GLY A 186 -5.99 -30.27 -27.05
N ALA A 187 -6.12 -30.98 -28.18
CA ALA A 187 -7.38 -31.50 -28.70
C ALA A 187 -7.77 -32.90 -28.17
N SER A 188 -6.97 -33.53 -27.31
CA SER A 188 -7.29 -34.84 -26.74
C SER A 188 -8.21 -34.74 -25.53
N ASP A 189 -9.19 -35.63 -25.41
CA ASP A 189 -10.22 -35.62 -24.35
C ASP A 189 -9.97 -36.72 -23.31
N PHE A 190 -10.19 -36.40 -22.03
CA PHE A 190 -9.95 -37.30 -20.90
C PHE A 190 -11.16 -37.31 -19.95
N THR A 191 -11.91 -38.41 -19.92
CA THR A 191 -13.15 -38.53 -19.13
C THR A 191 -13.10 -39.76 -18.21
N ASP A 192 -13.54 -39.62 -16.96
CA ASP A 192 -13.72 -40.75 -16.02
C ASP A 192 -12.50 -41.70 -15.82
N ASN A 193 -11.26 -41.24 -16.05
CA ASN A 193 -10.07 -42.08 -15.84
C ASN A 193 -9.68 -42.10 -14.35
N GLU A 194 -9.39 -43.28 -13.82
CA GLU A 194 -9.11 -43.54 -12.41
C GLU A 194 -7.62 -43.85 -12.18
N ALA A 195 -7.04 -43.28 -11.12
CA ALA A 195 -5.69 -43.61 -10.69
C ALA A 195 -5.66 -43.76 -9.17
N HIS A 196 -5.00 -44.81 -8.69
CA HIS A 196 -4.87 -45.09 -7.26
C HIS A 196 -3.63 -44.43 -6.65
N CYS A 197 -3.49 -43.10 -6.78
CA CYS A 197 -2.49 -42.35 -6.03
C CYS A 197 -3.04 -41.91 -4.65
N CYS A 198 -3.34 -42.85 -3.73
CA CYS A 198 -3.69 -42.51 -2.33
C CYS A 198 -3.66 -43.73 -1.38
N TYR A 199 -2.66 -43.83 -0.52
CA TYR A 199 -2.90 -44.16 0.90
C TYR A 199 -2.71 -42.82 1.64
N ALA A 200 -3.67 -42.19 2.32
CA ALA A 200 -4.88 -42.70 2.95
C ALA A 200 -6.06 -41.70 2.83
N GLY A 201 -7.24 -42.23 2.50
CA GLY A 201 -8.55 -41.67 2.90
C GLY A 201 -9.17 -40.60 2.01
N GLY A 202 -9.77 -41.01 0.88
CA GLY A 202 -10.74 -40.20 0.14
C GLY A 202 -10.66 -40.40 -1.37
N GLN A 203 -11.77 -40.81 -1.98
CA GLN A 203 -11.90 -40.95 -3.43
C GLN A 203 -11.80 -39.57 -4.10
N GLY A 204 -10.84 -39.42 -5.02
CA GLY A 204 -10.64 -38.22 -5.82
C GLY A 204 -10.49 -38.57 -7.29
N THR A 205 -11.45 -38.13 -8.10
CA THR A 205 -11.39 -38.11 -9.57
C THR A 205 -10.40 -37.05 -10.01
N GLY A 206 -9.26 -37.42 -10.60
CA GLY A 206 -8.28 -36.46 -11.10
C GLY A 206 -6.92 -37.09 -11.40
N GLY A 207 -6.83 -37.84 -12.51
CA GLY A 207 -5.58 -38.46 -12.94
C GLY A 207 -5.51 -38.68 -14.44
N SER A 208 -5.72 -37.64 -15.25
CA SER A 208 -5.68 -37.76 -16.71
C SER A 208 -4.25 -37.80 -17.28
N VAL A 209 -3.28 -37.07 -16.72
CA VAL A 209 -1.86 -37.15 -17.12
C VAL A 209 -0.96 -36.90 -15.90
N SER A 210 0.02 -37.78 -15.65
CA SER A 210 1.02 -37.60 -14.58
C SER A 210 2.44 -37.76 -15.16
N CYS A 211 3.35 -36.86 -14.79
CA CYS A 211 4.79 -36.94 -15.09
C CYS A 211 5.52 -37.29 -13.80
N ILE A 212 6.31 -38.37 -13.79
CA ILE A 212 7.19 -38.73 -12.67
C ILE A 212 8.63 -38.32 -13.03
N ASP A 213 9.19 -37.35 -12.29
CA ASP A 213 10.63 -37.07 -12.26
C ASP A 213 11.27 -38.02 -11.24
N ALA A 214 12.03 -39.00 -11.72
CA ALA A 214 12.54 -40.10 -10.90
C ALA A 214 13.94 -39.80 -10.32
N SER A 215 14.17 -38.64 -9.71
CA SER A 215 15.39 -38.47 -8.92
C SER A 215 15.18 -38.87 -7.46
N THR A 216 15.91 -39.90 -7.05
CA THR A 216 16.07 -40.47 -5.69
C THR A 216 15.10 -41.58 -5.27
N GLY A 217 15.67 -42.79 -5.20
CA GLY A 217 15.10 -43.86 -4.38
C GLY A 217 15.04 -43.44 -2.91
N TYR A 218 14.00 -43.93 -2.25
CA TYR A 218 13.67 -43.75 -0.83
C TYR A 218 12.93 -42.47 -0.45
N GLY A 219 11.61 -42.51 -0.66
CA GLY A 219 10.62 -41.93 0.25
C GLY A 219 10.18 -40.49 -0.03
N THR A 220 8.87 -40.29 0.15
CA THR A 220 8.14 -39.02 0.33
C THR A 220 7.51 -38.37 -0.92
N GLY A 221 6.30 -38.83 -1.24
CA GLY A 221 5.06 -38.04 -1.35
C GLY A 221 5.05 -36.79 -2.23
N TRP A 222 4.46 -36.91 -3.43
CA TRP A 222 3.97 -35.77 -4.21
C TRP A 222 2.45 -35.80 -4.19
N SER A 223 1.86 -34.95 -3.36
CA SER A 223 0.41 -34.75 -3.25
C SER A 223 -0.03 -33.72 -4.29
N CYS A 224 -0.96 -34.08 -5.19
CA CYS A 224 -1.82 -33.09 -5.83
C CYS A 224 -2.57 -32.36 -4.70
N CYS A 225 -2.33 -31.06 -4.57
CA CYS A 225 -2.98 -30.27 -3.53
C CYS A 225 -4.49 -30.26 -3.79
N THR A 226 -5.25 -30.73 -2.80
CA THR A 226 -6.71 -30.77 -2.83
C THR A 226 -7.28 -29.35 -2.83
N ALA A 227 -8.57 -29.19 -3.13
CA ALA A 227 -9.26 -27.92 -2.91
C ALA A 227 -8.97 -27.38 -1.51
N GLY A 228 -8.66 -26.09 -1.39
CA GLY A 228 -8.15 -25.48 -0.16
C GLY A 228 -6.63 -25.48 0.00
N GLN A 229 -5.85 -25.99 -0.95
CA GLN A 229 -4.38 -26.01 -0.92
C GLN A 229 -3.77 -25.65 -2.28
N TYR A 230 -2.56 -25.09 -2.28
CA TYR A 230 -1.79 -24.80 -3.49
C TYR A 230 -0.36 -25.34 -3.38
N ILE A 231 0.29 -25.55 -4.53
CA ILE A 231 1.68 -26.02 -4.59
C ILE A 231 2.61 -24.83 -4.28
N GLY A 232 3.30 -24.87 -3.14
CA GLY A 232 4.32 -23.91 -2.73
C GLY A 232 5.70 -24.54 -2.60
N LEU A 233 6.74 -23.72 -2.44
CA LEU A 233 8.09 -24.20 -2.14
C LEU A 233 8.34 -24.24 -0.63
N GLY A 234 8.67 -25.42 -0.11
CA GLY A 234 9.11 -25.66 1.25
C GLY A 234 10.62 -25.92 1.31
N LEU A 235 11.26 -25.51 2.40
CA LEU A 235 12.63 -25.90 2.72
C LEU A 235 12.60 -27.26 3.42
N ALA A 236 13.13 -28.29 2.75
CA ALA A 236 13.39 -29.57 3.39
C ALA A 236 14.82 -29.57 3.92
N THR A 237 14.99 -29.89 5.21
CA THR A 237 16.32 -30.09 5.80
C THR A 237 16.75 -31.52 5.51
N ALA A 238 17.75 -31.68 4.63
CA ALA A 238 18.53 -32.91 4.52
C ALA A 238 19.87 -32.63 5.20
N ASP A 239 20.06 -33.19 6.41
CA ASP A 239 21.28 -33.17 7.24
C ASP A 239 22.24 -31.97 7.12
N GLU A 240 22.31 -31.15 8.18
CA GLU A 240 23.28 -30.09 8.57
C GLU A 240 24.06 -29.23 7.53
N ASN A 241 23.96 -29.41 6.21
CA ASN A 241 24.71 -28.62 5.23
C ASN A 241 24.12 -28.56 3.80
N GLN A 242 22.92 -29.08 3.51
CA GLN A 242 22.24 -28.81 2.23
C GLN A 242 20.74 -28.46 2.40
N LEU A 243 20.38 -27.25 1.96
CA LEU A 243 18.99 -26.80 1.81
C LEU A 243 18.47 -27.30 0.45
N LEU A 244 17.59 -28.30 0.44
CA LEU A 244 16.86 -28.69 -0.76
C LEU A 244 15.48 -28.02 -0.78
N THR A 245 15.11 -27.49 -1.95
CA THR A 245 13.78 -26.97 -2.26
C THR A 245 12.85 -28.12 -2.63
N ALA A 246 11.83 -28.37 -1.82
CA ALA A 246 10.79 -29.37 -2.10
C ALA A 246 9.44 -28.68 -2.35
N HIS A 247 8.62 -29.22 -3.24
CA HIS A 247 7.26 -28.72 -3.45
C HIS A 247 6.34 -29.29 -2.36
N GLN A 248 5.67 -28.42 -1.61
CA GLN A 248 4.77 -28.78 -0.51
C GLN A 248 3.38 -28.18 -0.75
N CYS A 249 2.32 -28.92 -0.41
CA CYS A 249 0.97 -28.36 -0.38
C CYS A 249 0.81 -27.42 0.82
N VAL A 250 0.62 -26.15 0.53
CA VAL A 250 0.39 -25.10 1.51
C VAL A 250 -1.10 -24.79 1.59
N SER A 251 -1.62 -24.58 2.79
CA SER A 251 -3.02 -24.17 3.00
C SER A 251 -3.29 -22.85 2.27
N CYS A 252 -4.32 -22.83 1.44
CA CYS A 252 -4.76 -21.64 0.74
C CYS A 252 -5.60 -20.76 1.67
N ASP A 253 -5.28 -19.47 1.76
CA ASP A 253 -6.08 -18.49 2.50
C ASP A 253 -7.29 -18.05 1.66
N ASP A 254 -8.42 -18.72 1.88
CA ASP A 254 -9.68 -18.44 1.18
C ASP A 254 -10.25 -17.03 1.47
N THR A 255 -9.69 -16.27 2.41
CA THR A 255 -10.10 -14.87 2.58
C THR A 255 -9.60 -13.95 1.45
N LYS A 256 -8.49 -14.32 0.81
CA LYS A 256 -7.82 -13.51 -0.23
C LYS A 256 -7.88 -14.14 -1.62
N LEU A 257 -8.03 -15.45 -1.67
CA LEU A 257 -7.88 -16.28 -2.85
C LEU A 257 -9.11 -17.14 -3.07
N ASP A 258 -9.33 -17.55 -4.32
CA ASP A 258 -10.31 -18.58 -4.65
C ASP A 258 -9.65 -19.96 -4.59
N CYS A 259 -9.86 -20.65 -3.48
CA CYS A 259 -9.25 -21.95 -3.21
C CYS A 259 -10.08 -23.13 -3.73
N SER A 260 -11.10 -22.89 -4.56
CA SER A 260 -11.95 -23.94 -5.12
C SER A 260 -11.25 -24.78 -6.21
N ALA A 261 -10.23 -24.22 -6.86
CA ALA A 261 -9.46 -24.88 -7.90
C ALA A 261 -8.45 -25.89 -7.30
N VAL A 262 -8.36 -27.07 -7.92
CA VAL A 262 -7.47 -28.17 -7.51
C VAL A 262 -6.19 -28.14 -8.36
N GLY A 263 -5.04 -28.48 -7.79
CA GLY A 263 -3.77 -28.56 -8.54
C GLY A 263 -3.20 -27.22 -8.99
N VAL A 264 -3.59 -26.12 -8.33
CA VAL A 264 -3.12 -24.76 -8.65
C VAL A 264 -1.79 -24.43 -7.98
N THR A 265 -0.95 -23.68 -8.70
CA THR A 265 0.29 -23.06 -8.19
C THR A 265 0.00 -21.63 -7.73
N VAL A 266 0.92 -21.00 -6.98
CA VAL A 266 0.78 -19.57 -6.62
C VAL A 266 0.55 -18.71 -7.87
N ALA A 267 1.23 -19.02 -8.98
CA ALA A 267 1.08 -18.29 -10.24
C ALA A 267 -0.31 -18.40 -10.86
N THR A 268 -0.96 -19.55 -10.74
CA THR A 268 -2.26 -19.85 -11.36
C THR A 268 -3.43 -19.70 -10.40
N LEU A 269 -3.17 -19.35 -9.13
CA LEU A 269 -4.19 -19.20 -8.11
C LEU A 269 -5.04 -17.93 -8.35
N PRO A 270 -6.37 -18.05 -8.52
CA PRO A 270 -7.22 -16.89 -8.77
C PRO A 270 -7.36 -16.01 -7.53
N LEU A 271 -7.14 -14.70 -7.71
CA LEU A 271 -7.33 -13.68 -6.67
C LEU A 271 -8.81 -13.31 -6.56
N LYS A 272 -9.33 -13.25 -5.32
CA LYS A 272 -10.66 -12.68 -5.07
C LYS A 272 -10.65 -11.16 -5.31
N PRO A 273 -11.80 -10.54 -5.62
CA PRO A 273 -11.91 -9.09 -5.74
C PRO A 273 -11.39 -8.37 -4.47
N GLY A 274 -10.73 -7.23 -4.66
CA GLY A 274 -10.10 -6.46 -3.59
C GLY A 274 -8.64 -6.84 -3.26
N PHE A 275 -8.08 -7.85 -3.93
CA PHE A 275 -6.69 -8.28 -3.74
C PHE A 275 -5.83 -8.10 -5.01
N TRP A 276 -4.54 -7.90 -4.80
CA TRP A 276 -3.54 -7.62 -5.83
C TRP A 276 -2.20 -8.28 -5.50
N ARG A 277 -1.43 -8.59 -6.54
CA ARG A 277 -0.05 -9.08 -6.45
C ARG A 277 0.83 -8.44 -7.54
N GLU A 278 2.09 -8.21 -7.20
CA GLU A 278 3.07 -7.59 -8.11
C GLU A 278 3.59 -8.55 -9.18
N ASP A 279 3.78 -9.82 -8.82
CA ASP A 279 4.38 -10.84 -9.67
C ASP A 279 3.67 -12.18 -9.42
N ASN A 280 3.38 -12.93 -10.49
CA ASN A 280 2.78 -14.25 -10.42
C ASN A 280 3.82 -15.36 -10.17
N THR A 281 5.12 -15.07 -10.27
CA THR A 281 6.20 -16.04 -10.03
C THR A 281 6.60 -16.19 -8.56
N LEU A 282 6.03 -15.35 -7.68
CA LEU A 282 6.32 -15.40 -6.23
C LEU A 282 5.83 -16.72 -5.63
N GLN A 283 6.65 -17.31 -4.76
CA GLN A 283 6.46 -18.69 -4.29
C GLN A 283 5.55 -18.84 -3.06
N THR A 284 5.06 -17.72 -2.50
CA THR A 284 4.22 -17.73 -1.30
C THR A 284 3.03 -16.77 -1.41
N GLN A 285 1.94 -17.12 -0.73
CA GLN A 285 0.73 -16.28 -0.66
C GLN A 285 0.89 -15.01 0.21
N ASP A 286 2.01 -14.86 0.93
CA ASP A 286 2.25 -13.72 1.83
C ASP A 286 2.42 -12.40 1.07
N PHE A 287 2.81 -12.47 -0.20
CA PHE A 287 2.96 -11.32 -1.07
C PHE A 287 1.65 -10.88 -1.74
N ILE A 288 0.54 -11.56 -1.45
CA ILE A 288 -0.79 -11.13 -1.87
C ILE A 288 -1.31 -10.09 -0.89
N ARG A 289 -1.65 -8.92 -1.41
CA ARG A 289 -2.02 -7.77 -0.58
C ARG A 289 -3.42 -7.27 -0.94
N ALA A 290 -4.11 -6.77 0.07
CA ALA A 290 -5.38 -6.09 -0.14
C ALA A 290 -5.14 -4.71 -0.74
N CYS A 291 -5.97 -4.32 -1.70
CA CYS A 291 -5.90 -2.99 -2.29
C CYS A 291 -6.44 -1.96 -1.32
N TRP A 292 -5.83 -0.77 -1.31
CA TRP A 292 -6.28 0.35 -0.46
C TRP A 292 -7.75 0.71 -0.70
N ASN A 293 -8.17 0.63 -1.97
CA ASN A 293 -9.56 0.72 -2.39
C ASN A 293 -10.01 -0.66 -2.92
N PRO A 294 -10.91 -1.37 -2.23
CA PRO A 294 -11.38 -2.69 -2.67
C PRO A 294 -12.00 -2.67 -4.08
N HIS A 295 -12.60 -1.55 -4.50
CA HIS A 295 -13.21 -1.41 -5.83
C HIS A 295 -12.19 -1.13 -6.95
N ALA A 296 -10.93 -0.82 -6.61
CA ALA A 296 -9.87 -0.62 -7.60
C ALA A 296 -9.35 -1.96 -8.15
N CYS A 297 -9.58 -3.06 -7.43
CA CYS A 297 -9.07 -4.38 -7.78
C CYS A 297 -10.23 -5.34 -8.03
N ASN A 298 -10.41 -5.74 -9.29
CA ASN A 298 -11.42 -6.75 -9.67
C ASN A 298 -10.97 -8.19 -9.37
N GLY A 299 -9.72 -8.39 -8.94
CA GLY A 299 -9.14 -9.72 -8.78
C GLY A 299 -8.90 -10.38 -10.14
N THR A 300 -8.80 -11.71 -10.16
CA THR A 300 -8.64 -12.45 -11.42
C THR A 300 -9.98 -12.52 -12.13
N GLN A 301 -10.13 -11.84 -13.27
CA GLN A 301 -11.37 -11.88 -14.04
C GLN A 301 -11.54 -13.25 -14.69
N SER A 302 -12.57 -14.00 -14.30
CA SER A 302 -13.04 -15.16 -15.04
C SER A 302 -13.66 -14.66 -16.34
N VAL A 303 -13.03 -14.92 -17.48
CA VAL A 303 -13.66 -14.70 -18.78
C VAL A 303 -14.90 -15.60 -18.83
N SER A 304 -16.08 -14.99 -18.94
CA SER A 304 -17.34 -15.71 -19.08
C SER A 304 -17.36 -16.44 -20.42
N GLY A 305 -17.18 -17.75 -20.37
CA GLY A 305 -17.10 -18.63 -21.54
C GLY A 305 -15.72 -19.26 -21.62
N THR A 306 -15.70 -20.59 -21.55
CA THR A 306 -14.60 -21.50 -21.95
C THR A 306 -13.26 -20.84 -22.24
N GLU A 307 -12.27 -21.18 -21.41
CA GLU A 307 -10.91 -20.66 -21.33
C GLU A 307 -10.68 -19.69 -20.17
N LEU A 308 -10.26 -20.26 -19.04
CA LEU A 308 -9.29 -19.59 -18.18
C LEU A 308 -8.12 -19.26 -19.11
N SER A 309 -7.99 -18.00 -19.52
CA SER A 309 -6.77 -17.51 -20.16
C SER A 309 -5.66 -17.61 -19.13
N LEU A 310 -5.11 -18.83 -19.03
CA LEU A 310 -3.76 -19.07 -18.58
C LEU A 310 -2.92 -18.15 -19.47
N ALA A 311 -2.60 -16.99 -18.93
CA ALA A 311 -1.49 -16.21 -19.40
C ALA A 311 -0.30 -17.16 -19.36
N SER A 312 -0.01 -17.76 -20.51
CA SER A 312 1.34 -18.16 -20.85
C SER A 312 2.23 -16.98 -20.46
N SER A 313 3.36 -17.30 -19.86
CA SER A 313 4.34 -16.40 -19.24
C SER A 313 4.88 -15.26 -20.12
N ALA A 314 4.34 -15.04 -21.32
CA ALA A 314 4.78 -14.06 -22.30
C ALA A 314 4.09 -12.68 -22.23
N SER A 315 2.98 -12.49 -21.49
CA SER A 315 2.28 -11.18 -21.44
C SER A 315 1.50 -10.92 -20.13
N TRP A 316 2.02 -11.35 -18.99
CA TRP A 316 1.38 -11.04 -17.70
C TRP A 316 1.78 -9.64 -17.20
N SER A 317 0.80 -8.87 -16.71
CA SER A 317 1.02 -7.53 -16.12
C SER A 317 0.17 -7.40 -14.85
N SER A 318 0.76 -6.85 -13.79
CA SER A 318 0.05 -6.57 -12.53
C SER A 318 -1.16 -5.65 -12.68
N ASN A 319 -1.23 -4.89 -13.79
CA ASN A 319 -2.37 -4.04 -14.11
C ASN A 319 -3.61 -4.83 -14.54
N SER A 320 -3.49 -6.13 -14.87
CA SER A 320 -4.63 -6.97 -15.26
C SER A 320 -5.67 -7.14 -14.15
N TYR A 321 -5.28 -6.93 -12.89
CA TYR A 321 -6.18 -6.98 -11.73
C TYR A 321 -6.94 -5.68 -11.48
N CYS A 322 -6.50 -4.59 -12.11
CA CYS A 322 -7.02 -3.26 -11.87
C CYS A 322 -8.30 -3.02 -12.68
N THR A 323 -9.25 -2.33 -12.04
CA THR A 323 -10.44 -1.81 -12.70
C THR A 323 -10.05 -0.67 -13.64
N ALA A 324 -10.82 -0.44 -14.72
CA ALA A 324 -10.59 0.68 -15.63
C ALA A 324 -10.47 2.02 -14.87
N GLY A 325 -9.45 2.80 -15.19
CA GLY A 325 -9.11 4.05 -14.50
C GLY A 325 -8.04 3.92 -13.41
N TYR A 326 -7.66 2.69 -13.04
CA TYR A 326 -6.66 2.38 -12.03
C TYR A 326 -5.50 1.57 -12.63
N GLU A 327 -4.29 1.82 -12.16
CA GLU A 327 -3.07 1.13 -12.58
C GLU A 327 -2.00 1.13 -11.47
N GLY A 328 -0.87 0.45 -11.72
CA GLY A 328 0.28 0.43 -10.83
C GLY A 328 0.09 -0.43 -9.57
N PRO A 329 1.03 -0.34 -8.61
CA PRO A 329 0.97 -1.12 -7.37
C PRO A 329 -0.32 -0.91 -6.60
N TYR A 330 -0.91 -2.00 -6.08
CA TYR A 330 -2.22 -2.01 -5.40
C TYR A 330 -3.39 -1.41 -6.22
N CYS A 331 -3.20 -1.20 -7.54
CA CYS A 331 -4.12 -0.40 -8.36
C CYS A 331 -4.37 1.00 -7.75
N ALA A 332 -3.33 1.58 -7.15
CA ALA A 332 -3.41 2.83 -6.39
C ALA A 332 -3.08 4.07 -7.23
N VAL A 333 -2.58 3.90 -8.46
CA VAL A 333 -2.27 4.98 -9.39
C VAL A 333 -3.46 5.18 -10.33
N CYS A 334 -3.80 6.44 -10.64
CA CYS A 334 -4.86 6.73 -11.59
C CYS A 334 -4.27 6.80 -13.00
N SER A 335 -4.91 6.09 -13.94
CA SER A 335 -4.50 6.11 -15.34
C SER A 335 -4.77 7.47 -16.00
N ASP A 336 -4.18 7.69 -17.17
CA ASP A 336 -4.41 8.90 -17.95
C ASP A 336 -5.91 9.18 -18.17
N GLY A 337 -6.32 10.43 -17.96
CA GLY A 337 -7.73 10.84 -18.03
C GLY A 337 -8.53 10.65 -16.73
N TYR A 338 -7.91 10.20 -15.65
CA TYR A 338 -8.49 10.11 -14.31
C TYR A 338 -7.73 10.97 -13.30
N ALA A 339 -8.42 11.44 -12.26
CA ALA A 339 -7.83 12.21 -11.18
C ALA A 339 -7.92 11.48 -9.83
N ALA A 340 -6.84 11.55 -9.06
CA ALA A 340 -6.73 10.95 -7.74
C ALA A 340 -7.45 11.76 -6.66
N LEU A 341 -8.28 11.07 -5.87
CA LEU A 341 -8.96 11.57 -4.68
C LEU A 341 -8.41 10.86 -3.42
N PRO A 342 -8.59 11.47 -2.22
CA PRO A 342 -8.21 10.83 -0.96
C PRO A 342 -8.79 9.42 -0.80
N GLY A 343 -7.98 8.50 -0.29
CA GLY A 343 -8.32 7.08 -0.15
C GLY A 343 -8.16 6.27 -1.44
N TYR A 344 -7.23 6.66 -2.32
CA TYR A 344 -6.88 5.96 -3.57
C TYR A 344 -8.08 5.71 -4.49
N ARG A 345 -8.92 6.74 -4.67
CA ARG A 345 -10.07 6.70 -5.59
C ARG A 345 -9.77 7.50 -6.84
N CYS A 346 -9.95 6.91 -8.01
CA CYS A 346 -9.79 7.56 -9.30
C CYS A 346 -11.16 7.94 -9.87
N VAL A 347 -11.31 9.18 -10.30
CA VAL A 347 -12.52 9.70 -10.95
C VAL A 347 -12.19 10.19 -12.34
N GLU A 348 -13.03 9.82 -13.30
CA GLU A 348 -12.86 10.18 -14.70
C GLU A 348 -13.00 11.69 -14.90
N CYS A 349 -12.09 12.23 -15.72
CA CYS A 349 -12.04 13.63 -16.07
C CYS A 349 -13.08 13.99 -17.13
N THR A 350 -14.34 14.10 -16.72
CA THR A 350 -15.35 14.79 -17.53
C THR A 350 -15.00 16.29 -17.59
N GLY A 351 -15.14 16.92 -18.77
CA GLY A 351 -14.61 18.26 -19.12
C GLY A 351 -15.06 19.48 -18.30
N GLY A 352 -15.42 19.32 -17.02
CA GLY A 352 -15.72 20.36 -16.04
C GLY A 352 -14.55 20.73 -15.11
N ALA A 353 -13.31 20.30 -15.41
CA ALA A 353 -12.09 20.61 -14.65
C ALA A 353 -11.80 22.12 -14.47
N THR A 354 -12.56 22.99 -15.14
CA THR A 354 -12.41 24.44 -15.11
C THR A 354 -12.86 25.05 -13.78
N ALA A 355 -13.91 24.56 -13.11
CA ALA A 355 -14.41 25.17 -11.88
C ALA A 355 -13.44 25.02 -10.69
N ALA A 356 -12.81 23.85 -10.52
CA ALA A 356 -11.80 23.62 -9.49
C ALA A 356 -10.48 24.36 -9.79
N ALA A 357 -10.11 24.48 -11.06
CA ALA A 357 -8.99 25.33 -11.48
C ALA A 357 -9.26 26.80 -11.16
N TYR A 358 -10.46 27.30 -11.42
CA TYR A 358 -10.85 28.68 -11.09
C TYR A 358 -10.92 28.92 -9.58
N THR A 359 -11.36 27.96 -8.76
CA THR A 359 -11.30 28.12 -7.30
C THR A 359 -9.87 28.14 -6.81
N VAL A 360 -8.98 27.30 -7.35
CA VAL A 360 -7.56 27.31 -6.99
C VAL A 360 -6.89 28.61 -7.40
N ILE A 361 -7.08 29.05 -8.64
CA ILE A 361 -6.56 30.32 -9.14
C ILE A 361 -7.14 31.49 -8.33
N ALA A 362 -8.43 31.45 -7.99
CA ALA A 362 -9.07 32.49 -7.18
C ALA A 362 -8.56 32.51 -5.74
N VAL A 363 -8.27 31.36 -5.12
CA VAL A 363 -7.69 31.29 -3.77
C VAL A 363 -6.23 31.74 -3.79
N VAL A 364 -5.42 31.30 -4.77
CA VAL A 364 -4.05 31.79 -4.94
C VAL A 364 -4.04 33.29 -5.22
N ALA A 365 -4.90 33.77 -6.11
CA ALA A 365 -5.07 35.20 -6.38
C ALA A 365 -5.56 35.95 -5.14
N ALA A 366 -6.50 35.41 -4.36
CA ALA A 366 -6.96 36.01 -3.12
C ALA A 366 -5.86 36.05 -2.07
N VAL A 367 -5.03 35.01 -1.93
CA VAL A 367 -3.87 34.98 -1.05
C VAL A 367 -2.83 36.01 -1.52
N VAL A 368 -2.52 36.08 -2.82
CA VAL A 368 -1.61 37.07 -3.39
C VAL A 368 -2.16 38.48 -3.23
N LEU A 369 -3.46 38.70 -3.41
CA LEU A 369 -4.13 39.99 -3.21
C LEU A 369 -4.23 40.35 -1.73
N LEU A 370 -4.40 39.39 -0.82
CA LEU A 370 -4.36 39.59 0.63
C LEU A 370 -2.94 39.90 1.10
N LEU A 371 -1.93 39.23 0.54
CA LEU A 371 -0.52 39.53 0.77
C LEU A 371 -0.18 40.91 0.21
N ALA A 372 -0.61 41.24 -1.02
CA ALA A 372 -0.45 42.55 -1.62
C ALA A 372 -1.21 43.64 -0.85
N TRP A 373 -2.40 43.36 -0.35
CA TRP A 373 -3.18 44.25 0.52
C TRP A 373 -2.55 44.39 1.90
N ALA A 374 -1.95 43.35 2.46
CA ALA A 374 -1.18 43.42 3.70
C ALA A 374 0.08 44.27 3.50
N LEU A 375 0.81 44.06 2.41
CA LEU A 375 1.94 44.89 2.00
C LEU A 375 1.52 46.35 1.78
N PHE A 376 0.41 46.57 1.08
CA PHE A 376 -0.14 47.89 0.78
C PHE A 376 -0.68 48.59 2.03
N SER A 377 -1.46 47.93 2.87
CA SER A 377 -2.02 48.51 4.11
C SER A 377 -0.93 48.83 5.15
N GLN A 378 0.16 48.06 5.17
CA GLN A 378 1.34 48.39 5.97
C GLN A 378 2.13 49.59 5.41
N VAL A 379 2.09 49.81 4.10
CA VAL A 379 2.76 50.93 3.42
C VAL A 379 1.88 52.17 3.30
N ALA A 380 0.55 52.04 3.27
CA ALA A 380 -0.44 53.12 3.10
C ALA A 380 -0.97 53.65 4.44
N GLY A 381 -0.95 52.85 5.52
CA GLY A 381 -1.17 53.31 6.91
C GLY A 381 -0.05 54.22 7.44
N ILE A 382 0.66 54.90 6.55
CA ILE A 382 1.86 55.71 6.74
C ILE A 382 1.59 57.19 6.38
N GLU A 383 0.55 57.50 5.60
CA GLU A 383 0.20 58.90 5.31
C GLU A 383 -0.52 59.61 6.46
N ASP A 384 -1.09 58.88 7.42
CA ASP A 384 -1.73 59.50 8.59
C ASP A 384 -0.71 59.79 9.70
N GLY A 385 0.21 60.69 9.36
CA GLY A 385 1.08 61.38 10.29
C GLY A 385 1.05 62.88 9.98
N VAL A 386 0.15 63.58 10.66
CA VAL A 386 0.00 65.05 10.78
C VAL A 386 -0.92 65.70 9.76
N SER A 387 -2.21 65.77 10.09
CA SER A 387 -2.95 67.03 10.28
C SER A 387 -4.29 66.73 10.95
N GLY A 388 -4.64 67.50 11.98
CA GLY A 388 -5.87 67.30 12.74
C GLY A 388 -7.11 67.32 11.84
N ALA A 389 -7.86 66.21 11.81
CA ALA A 389 -9.20 66.17 11.27
C ALA A 389 -9.98 65.04 11.95
N GLN A 390 -11.16 65.40 12.43
CA GLN A 390 -12.24 64.56 12.95
C GLN A 390 -12.08 63.05 12.70
N THR A 391 -11.93 62.30 13.80
CA THR A 391 -12.14 60.86 13.89
C THR A 391 -13.55 60.49 13.39
N THR A 392 -13.66 60.22 12.09
CA THR A 392 -14.84 59.61 11.45
C THR A 392 -14.79 58.09 11.68
N GLY A 393 -15.96 57.45 11.77
CA GLY A 393 -16.15 56.06 12.25
C GLY A 393 -15.39 54.94 11.54
N VAL A 394 -14.60 55.23 10.51
CA VAL A 394 -13.79 54.28 9.71
C VAL A 394 -12.61 53.69 10.51
N THR A 395 -12.02 54.46 11.43
CA THR A 395 -10.92 53.95 12.30
C THR A 395 -11.43 53.02 13.40
N LEU A 396 -12.65 53.24 13.90
CA LEU A 396 -13.28 52.40 14.93
C LEU A 396 -13.71 51.03 14.37
N THR A 397 -14.25 51.00 13.15
CA THR A 397 -14.58 49.74 12.45
C THR A 397 -13.33 48.94 12.14
N ALA A 398 -12.24 49.56 11.67
CA ALA A 398 -10.96 48.87 11.45
C ALA A 398 -10.39 48.26 12.75
N LEU A 399 -10.51 48.95 13.88
CA LEU A 399 -10.09 48.47 15.20
C LEU A 399 -10.94 47.30 15.70
N LYS A 400 -12.26 47.35 15.48
CA LYS A 400 -13.20 46.25 15.79
C LYS A 400 -12.92 45.01 14.95
N VAL A 401 -12.65 45.18 13.65
CA VAL A 401 -12.29 44.08 12.74
C VAL A 401 -10.95 43.47 13.13
N ALA A 402 -9.93 44.27 13.46
CA ALA A 402 -8.65 43.76 13.94
C ALA A 402 -8.75 43.02 15.28
N ARG A 403 -9.57 43.52 16.22
CA ARG A 403 -9.87 42.81 17.48
C ARG A 403 -10.59 41.49 17.25
N LEU A 404 -11.60 41.47 16.39
CA LEU A 404 -12.34 40.25 16.03
C LEU A 404 -11.42 39.22 15.35
N GLY A 405 -10.56 39.65 14.43
CA GLY A 405 -9.58 38.79 13.76
C GLY A 405 -8.61 38.13 14.74
N LEU A 406 -8.08 38.88 15.72
CA LEU A 406 -7.20 38.32 16.75
C LEU A 406 -7.92 37.30 17.65
N LEU A 407 -9.18 37.57 18.00
CA LEU A 407 -10.01 36.66 18.79
C LEU A 407 -10.32 35.37 18.02
N LEU A 408 -10.64 35.48 16.72
CA LEU A 408 -10.87 34.34 15.83
C LEU A 408 -9.62 33.47 15.72
N VAL A 409 -8.45 34.05 15.43
CA VAL A 409 -7.19 33.29 15.34
C VAL A 409 -6.88 32.57 16.65
N ARG A 410 -7.12 33.20 17.80
CA ARG A 410 -6.87 32.58 19.11
C ARG A 410 -7.79 31.38 19.38
N ARG A 411 -9.08 31.49 19.06
CA ARG A 411 -10.11 30.49 19.43
C ARG A 411 -10.29 29.39 18.39
N LEU A 412 -10.19 29.72 17.10
CA LEU A 412 -10.31 28.75 16.00
C LEU A 412 -9.06 27.90 15.81
N ARG A 413 -7.95 28.30 16.43
CA ARG A 413 -6.71 27.52 16.44
C ARG A 413 -6.92 26.06 16.83
N ILE A 414 -7.70 25.76 17.87
CA ILE A 414 -7.89 24.37 18.33
C ILE A 414 -8.63 23.53 17.28
N PRO A 415 -9.83 23.94 16.77
CA PRO A 415 -10.46 23.26 15.64
C PRO A 415 -9.51 23.05 14.45
N ILE A 416 -8.71 24.06 14.09
CA ILE A 416 -7.75 23.96 12.97
C ILE A 416 -6.71 22.85 13.24
N ILE A 417 -6.13 22.80 14.45
CA ILE A 417 -5.15 21.76 14.81
C ILE A 417 -5.79 20.37 14.77
N VAL A 418 -7.00 20.22 15.31
CA VAL A 418 -7.72 18.95 15.33
C VAL A 418 -7.99 18.49 13.90
N LEU A 419 -8.52 19.36 13.04
CA LEU A 419 -8.76 19.06 11.63
C LEU A 419 -7.46 18.70 10.89
N GLN A 420 -6.37 19.46 11.11
CA GLN A 420 -5.04 19.15 10.55
C GLN A 420 -4.57 17.74 10.95
N LEU A 421 -4.66 17.39 12.23
CA LEU A 421 -4.25 16.07 12.71
C LEU A 421 -5.10 14.94 12.12
N LEU A 422 -6.41 15.14 12.02
CA LEU A 422 -7.32 14.14 11.47
C LEU A 422 -7.10 13.93 9.96
N THR A 423 -6.98 15.00 9.17
CA THR A 423 -6.71 14.87 7.73
C THR A 423 -5.33 14.29 7.45
N GLN A 424 -4.33 14.56 8.29
CA GLN A 424 -3.00 13.97 8.19
C GLN A 424 -3.00 12.49 8.56
N PHE A 425 -3.66 12.13 9.67
CA PHE A 425 -3.80 10.74 10.10
C PHE A 425 -4.42 9.84 9.02
N ILE A 426 -5.47 10.31 8.34
CA ILE A 426 -6.15 9.56 7.26
C ILE A 426 -5.21 9.35 6.07
N SER A 427 -4.46 10.39 5.71
CA SER A 427 -3.46 10.33 4.64
C SER A 427 -2.40 9.27 4.91
N ILE A 428 -1.91 9.19 6.16
CA ILE A 428 -0.85 8.27 6.58
C ILE A 428 -1.34 6.82 6.64
N THR A 429 -2.54 6.62 7.18
CA THR A 429 -3.11 5.28 7.40
C THR A 429 -3.76 4.69 6.15
N GLY A 430 -4.00 5.49 5.11
CA GLY A 430 -4.68 5.04 3.89
C GLY A 430 -6.13 4.62 4.13
N LEU A 431 -6.74 5.03 5.24
CA LEU A 431 -8.04 4.54 5.70
C LEU A 431 -9.21 5.03 4.85
N SER A 432 -10.05 4.08 4.42
CA SER A 432 -11.35 4.31 3.80
C SER A 432 -12.40 4.59 4.89
N LEU A 433 -12.44 5.84 5.36
CA LEU A 433 -13.48 6.31 6.28
C LEU A 433 -14.87 6.39 5.62
N PRO A 434 -15.95 6.45 6.42
CA PRO A 434 -17.31 6.60 5.91
C PRO A 434 -17.42 7.77 4.92
N PRO A 435 -18.07 7.58 3.75
CA PRO A 435 -18.07 8.56 2.67
C PRO A 435 -18.54 9.97 3.08
N ASP A 436 -19.52 10.06 3.97
CA ASP A 436 -20.06 11.35 4.42
C ASP A 436 -19.09 12.12 5.31
N TYR A 437 -18.30 11.41 6.13
CA TYR A 437 -17.26 12.06 6.92
C TYR A 437 -16.10 12.55 6.04
N LEU A 438 -15.74 11.82 4.99
CA LEU A 438 -14.75 12.28 4.00
C LEU A 438 -15.22 13.55 3.27
N LYS A 439 -16.50 13.64 2.89
CA LYS A 439 -17.07 14.87 2.29
C LYS A 439 -16.94 16.05 3.24
N PHE A 440 -17.25 15.85 4.53
CA PHE A 440 -17.11 16.88 5.56
C PHE A 440 -15.65 17.34 5.71
N LEU A 441 -14.70 16.40 5.85
CA LEU A 441 -13.29 16.74 6.00
C LEU A 441 -12.74 17.49 4.79
N ARG A 442 -13.14 17.13 3.56
CA ARG A 442 -12.75 17.88 2.35
C ARG A 442 -13.25 19.32 2.35
N ALA A 443 -14.49 19.55 2.78
CA ALA A 443 -15.03 20.91 2.90
C ALA A 443 -14.24 21.75 3.92
N MET A 444 -13.72 21.11 4.97
CA MET A 444 -12.96 21.76 6.04
C MET A 444 -11.45 21.86 5.75
N ASP A 445 -10.91 21.15 4.76
CA ASP A 445 -9.48 21.14 4.45
C ASP A 445 -8.96 22.50 3.97
N VAL A 446 -9.82 23.36 3.43
CA VAL A 446 -9.46 24.76 3.12
C VAL A 446 -9.03 25.53 4.37
N LEU A 447 -9.60 25.20 5.54
CA LEU A 447 -9.28 25.85 6.82
C LEU A 447 -7.97 25.37 7.42
N THR A 448 -7.45 24.22 6.99
CA THR A 448 -6.20 23.64 7.51
C THR A 448 -4.97 24.32 6.91
N LEU A 449 -5.12 25.15 5.86
CA LEU A 449 -4.04 25.79 5.08
C LEU A 449 -2.98 24.78 4.60
N ASP A 450 -3.36 23.51 4.50
CA ASP A 450 -2.48 22.45 4.08
C ASP A 450 -2.39 22.48 2.55
N MET A 451 -1.21 22.74 1.97
CA MET A 451 -1.06 22.93 0.51
C MET A 451 -1.39 21.68 -0.31
N ARG A 452 -1.78 20.56 0.33
CA ARG A 452 -2.31 19.35 -0.31
C ARG A 452 -3.53 19.62 -1.21
N TRP A 453 -4.40 20.57 -0.86
CA TRP A 453 -5.52 20.96 -1.73
C TRP A 453 -5.05 21.65 -3.03
N LEU A 454 -3.87 22.27 -3.02
CA LEU A 454 -3.26 22.94 -4.18
C LEU A 454 -2.64 21.93 -5.15
N THR A 455 -2.23 20.76 -4.65
CA THR A 455 -1.48 19.74 -5.40
C THR A 455 -2.34 18.67 -6.06
N SER A 456 -3.64 18.60 -5.77
CA SER A 456 -4.59 17.78 -6.54
C SER A 456 -5.88 18.58 -6.77
N PRO A 457 -5.89 19.54 -7.70
CA PRO A 457 -7.11 20.24 -8.10
C PRO A 457 -8.06 19.33 -8.92
N GLY A 458 -7.94 18.01 -8.79
CA GLY A 458 -8.54 17.04 -9.70
C GLY A 458 -7.91 17.13 -11.09
N CYS A 459 -8.75 17.02 -12.11
CA CYS A 459 -8.38 16.88 -13.52
C CYS A 459 -7.69 18.09 -14.18
N ALA A 460 -7.45 19.19 -13.47
CA ALA A 460 -6.89 20.39 -14.06
C ALA A 460 -5.36 20.34 -14.20
N LEU A 461 -4.66 19.73 -13.24
CA LEU A 461 -3.20 19.59 -13.21
C LEU A 461 -2.83 18.33 -12.39
N THR A 462 -2.22 17.33 -13.01
CA THR A 462 -1.61 16.20 -12.30
C THR A 462 -0.24 16.63 -11.78
N ILE A 463 -0.13 16.86 -10.48
CA ILE A 463 1.12 17.27 -9.82
C ILE A 463 1.69 16.04 -9.11
N GLY A 464 2.87 15.59 -9.54
CA GLY A 464 3.56 14.46 -8.90
C GLY A 464 4.09 14.80 -7.49
N PHE A 465 4.50 13.76 -6.76
CA PHE A 465 5.00 13.90 -5.40
C PHE A 465 6.17 14.89 -5.26
N TYR A 466 7.15 14.87 -6.18
CA TYR A 466 8.32 15.75 -6.07
C TYR A 466 7.97 17.23 -6.22
N GLN A 467 7.07 17.58 -7.14
CA GLN A 467 6.57 18.95 -7.25
C GLN A 467 5.80 19.35 -5.99
N LYS A 468 4.99 18.45 -5.41
CA LYS A 468 4.31 18.67 -4.13
C LYS A 468 5.33 18.96 -3.01
N LEU A 469 6.42 18.19 -2.91
CA LEU A 469 7.48 18.39 -1.93
C LEU A 469 8.15 19.77 -2.09
N LEU A 470 8.51 20.15 -3.33
CA LEU A 470 9.13 21.43 -3.62
C LEU A 470 8.20 22.61 -3.32
N ILE A 471 6.93 22.56 -3.74
CA ILE A 471 5.96 23.63 -3.48
C ILE A 471 5.72 23.76 -1.97
N SER A 472 5.51 22.64 -1.27
CA SER A 472 5.24 22.63 0.17
C SER A 472 6.40 23.17 1.00
N THR A 473 7.64 23.09 0.52
CA THR A 473 8.83 23.58 1.23
C THR A 473 9.28 24.96 0.75
N LEU A 474 9.28 25.26 -0.55
CA LEU A 474 9.77 26.53 -1.09
C LEU A 474 8.71 27.65 -1.02
N ALA A 475 7.43 27.36 -1.24
CA ALA A 475 6.39 28.39 -1.20
C ALA A 475 6.28 29.07 0.17
N PRO A 476 6.35 28.36 1.32
CA PRO A 476 6.42 29.03 2.61
C PRO A 476 7.63 29.95 2.78
N LEU A 477 8.80 29.59 2.25
CA LEU A 477 9.99 30.44 2.34
C LEU A 477 9.78 31.74 1.54
N ALA A 478 9.16 31.66 0.37
CA ALA A 478 8.78 32.83 -0.41
C ALA A 478 7.79 33.72 0.34
N VAL A 479 6.78 33.15 1.00
CA VAL A 479 5.83 33.91 1.83
C VAL A 479 6.53 34.55 3.03
N VAL A 480 7.46 33.84 3.70
CA VAL A 480 8.26 34.42 4.78
C VAL A 480 9.10 35.59 4.28
N ALA A 481 9.74 35.48 3.11
CA ALA A 481 10.48 36.59 2.50
C ALA A 481 9.55 37.80 2.25
N LEU A 482 8.34 37.55 1.71
CA LEU A 482 7.32 38.57 1.49
C LEU A 482 6.89 39.25 2.80
N ILE A 483 6.68 38.50 3.88
CA ILE A 483 6.32 39.04 5.21
C ILE A 483 7.36 40.06 5.70
N PHE A 484 8.65 39.86 5.40
CA PHE A 484 9.71 40.80 5.82
C PHE A 484 9.96 41.97 4.86
N THR A 485 9.38 41.97 3.65
CA THR A 485 9.58 43.06 2.67
C THR A 485 9.15 44.45 3.14
N PRO A 486 8.05 44.66 3.93
CA PRO A 486 7.69 45.99 4.42
C PRO A 486 8.80 46.64 5.26
N ARG A 487 9.53 45.84 6.06
CA ARG A 487 10.69 46.34 6.83
C ARG A 487 11.78 46.83 5.91
N LEU A 488 12.09 46.05 4.87
CA LEU A 488 13.11 46.39 3.90
C LEU A 488 12.74 47.68 3.17
N CYS A 489 11.50 47.81 2.69
CA CYS A 489 10.99 49.02 2.05
C CYS A 489 11.04 50.25 2.99
N VAL A 490 10.58 50.10 4.23
CA VAL A 490 10.63 51.17 5.24
C VAL A 490 12.07 51.53 5.62
N SER A 491 13.00 50.56 5.61
CA SER A 491 14.42 50.80 5.88
C SER A 491 15.13 51.50 4.71
N ALA A 492 14.78 51.14 3.46
CA ALA A 492 15.31 51.75 2.24
C ALA A 492 14.81 53.20 2.08
N ALA A 493 13.52 53.44 2.32
CA ALA A 493 12.92 54.78 2.30
C ALA A 493 13.51 55.75 3.35
N ARG A 494 14.24 55.23 4.35
CA ARG A 494 14.91 56.03 5.40
C ARG A 494 16.31 56.47 5.07
N ARG A 495 16.98 55.91 4.04
CA ARG A 495 18.35 56.32 3.68
C ARG A 495 18.47 57.83 3.41
N GLY A 496 17.35 58.56 3.22
CA GLY A 496 17.30 60.02 3.06
C GLY A 496 16.75 60.87 4.23
N ARG A 497 16.23 60.34 5.35
CA ARG A 497 15.63 61.16 6.46
C ARG A 497 15.99 60.61 7.85
N ARG A 498 16.80 61.34 8.64
CA ARG A 498 17.57 60.79 9.78
C ARG A 498 16.89 60.71 11.17
N ALA A 499 15.82 61.44 11.51
CA ALA A 499 15.44 61.58 12.93
C ALA A 499 14.11 60.94 13.39
N CYS A 500 13.01 60.98 12.62
CA CYS A 500 11.66 60.64 13.14
C CYS A 500 11.14 59.23 12.76
N GLY A 501 12.04 58.29 12.43
CA GLY A 501 11.65 56.98 11.89
C GLY A 501 11.65 55.80 12.88
N SER A 502 12.47 55.82 13.94
CA SER A 502 12.80 54.60 14.72
C SER A 502 11.58 53.83 15.24
N ALA A 503 10.61 54.54 15.82
CA ALA A 503 9.38 53.96 16.36
C ALA A 503 8.53 53.23 15.30
N LYS A 504 8.53 53.72 14.06
CA LYS A 504 7.79 53.13 12.94
C LYS A 504 8.41 51.81 12.46
N LEU A 505 9.74 51.71 12.39
CA LEU A 505 10.42 50.46 12.01
C LEU A 505 10.23 49.42 13.09
N GLN A 506 10.25 49.81 14.37
CA GLN A 506 9.97 48.90 15.47
C GLN A 506 8.52 48.38 15.47
N ARG A 507 7.52 49.20 15.08
CA ARG A 507 6.12 48.74 14.96
C ARG A 507 5.93 47.74 13.83
N VAL A 508 6.50 48.01 12.65
CA VAL A 508 6.51 47.07 11.51
C VAL A 508 7.28 45.80 11.91
N ALA A 509 8.42 45.96 12.58
CA ALA A 509 9.22 44.85 13.09
C ALA A 509 8.51 43.97 14.15
N ALA A 510 7.57 44.52 14.91
CA ALA A 510 6.73 43.72 15.80
C ALA A 510 5.66 42.95 15.02
N LYS A 511 4.98 43.63 14.10
CA LYS A 511 3.90 43.05 13.29
C LYS A 511 4.38 41.90 12.42
N ASP A 512 5.46 42.07 11.65
CA ASP A 512 5.85 40.99 10.74
C ASP A 512 6.47 39.80 11.49
N PHE A 513 6.95 39.99 12.73
CA PHE A 513 7.48 38.89 13.53
C PHE A 513 6.33 38.08 14.10
N ASN A 514 5.28 38.76 14.56
CA ASN A 514 4.04 38.09 14.96
C ASN A 514 3.40 37.34 13.78
N ALA A 515 3.33 37.98 12.60
CA ALA A 515 2.82 37.34 11.38
C ALA A 515 3.66 36.13 10.96
N PHE A 516 5.00 36.23 11.05
CA PHE A 516 5.91 35.13 10.83
C PHE A 516 5.63 33.95 11.78
N LEU A 517 5.50 34.19 13.09
CA LEU A 517 5.22 33.14 14.07
C LEU A 517 3.85 32.46 13.84
N VAL A 518 2.81 33.22 13.52
CA VAL A 518 1.48 32.67 13.21
C VAL A 518 1.53 31.86 11.91
N PHE A 519 2.23 32.36 10.89
CA PHE A 519 2.39 31.65 9.62
C PHE A 519 3.14 30.34 9.78
N THR A 520 4.31 30.35 10.45
CA THR A 520 5.09 29.13 10.72
C THR A 520 4.31 28.12 11.54
N PHE A 521 3.47 28.58 12.47
CA PHE A 521 2.59 27.72 13.27
C PHE A 521 1.55 26.98 12.41
N LEU A 522 0.96 27.64 11.42
CA LEU A 522 -0.10 27.07 10.57
C LEU A 522 0.47 26.03 9.60
N ILE A 523 1.61 26.32 8.97
CA ILE A 523 2.21 25.44 7.95
C ILE A 523 2.98 24.26 8.55
N PHE A 524 3.42 24.36 9.81
CA PHE A 524 4.40 23.44 10.41
C PHE A 524 4.02 21.97 10.25
N SER A 525 2.77 21.61 10.56
CA SER A 525 2.33 20.20 10.56
C SER A 525 2.31 19.62 9.14
N GLY A 526 1.73 20.34 8.17
CA GLY A 526 1.57 19.86 6.79
C GLY A 526 2.89 19.71 6.05
N VAL A 527 3.79 20.69 6.20
CA VAL A 527 5.12 20.65 5.57
C VAL A 527 5.97 19.55 6.20
N SER A 528 5.95 19.41 7.53
CA SER A 528 6.69 18.36 8.22
C SER A 528 6.25 16.95 7.79
N LEU A 529 4.94 16.73 7.63
CA LEU A 529 4.43 15.45 7.14
C LEU A 529 4.93 15.14 5.73
N THR A 530 4.82 16.08 4.79
CA THR A 530 5.26 15.88 3.40
C THR A 530 6.76 15.55 3.32
N ILE A 531 7.57 16.14 4.20
CA ILE A 531 8.99 15.82 4.32
C ILE A 531 9.19 14.37 4.79
N PHE A 532 8.49 13.92 5.84
CA PHE A 532 8.62 12.54 6.33
C PHE A 532 8.07 11.50 5.35
N GLU A 533 6.99 11.81 4.63
CA GLU A 533 6.42 10.96 3.57
C GLU A 533 7.47 10.58 2.51
N THR A 534 8.47 11.45 2.25
CA THR A 534 9.55 11.20 1.27
C THR A 534 10.41 9.97 1.61
N PHE A 535 10.45 9.57 2.88
CA PHE A 535 11.27 8.46 3.37
C PHE A 535 10.48 7.14 3.53
N ALA A 536 9.16 7.18 3.36
CA ALA A 536 8.29 6.03 3.63
C ALA A 536 8.10 5.17 2.38
N CYS A 537 8.97 4.19 2.21
CA CYS A 537 8.89 3.20 1.12
C CYS A 537 8.17 1.93 1.57
N ASP A 538 7.41 1.34 0.66
CA ASP A 538 6.74 0.05 0.81
C ASP A 538 7.44 -0.98 -0.07
N PHE A 539 7.85 -2.11 0.51
CA PHE A 539 8.59 -3.17 -0.18
C PHE A 539 7.61 -4.23 -0.69
N LEU A 540 7.56 -4.41 -2.01
CA LEU A 540 6.65 -5.35 -2.65
C LEU A 540 7.31 -6.70 -2.95
N ARG A 541 8.62 -6.70 -3.26
CA ARG A 541 9.45 -7.89 -3.48
C ARG A 541 10.59 -8.00 -2.47
N TYR A 542 10.83 -9.20 -1.93
CA TYR A 542 11.96 -9.47 -1.02
C TYR A 542 13.04 -10.39 -1.60
N ASP A 543 12.85 -10.95 -2.81
CA ASP A 543 13.77 -11.96 -3.35
C ASP A 543 14.66 -11.38 -4.47
N GLY A 544 15.91 -11.06 -4.10
CA GLY A 544 17.01 -10.70 -5.01
C GLY A 544 17.68 -9.34 -4.72
N PRO A 545 18.84 -9.05 -5.35
CA PRO A 545 19.55 -7.77 -5.21
C PRO A 545 18.77 -6.55 -5.72
N ASP A 546 17.69 -6.75 -6.49
CA ASP A 546 16.84 -5.70 -7.09
C ASP A 546 15.41 -5.74 -6.51
N GLY A 547 15.27 -5.62 -5.18
CA GLY A 547 13.96 -5.49 -4.55
C GLY A 547 13.21 -4.23 -5.04
N THR A 548 12.01 -4.40 -5.59
CA THR A 548 11.14 -3.29 -5.99
C THR A 548 10.42 -2.72 -4.78
N SER A 549 10.57 -1.40 -4.60
CA SER A 549 9.88 -0.66 -3.55
C SER A 549 9.37 0.66 -4.09
N TYR A 550 8.23 1.09 -3.56
CA TYR A 550 7.51 2.26 -4.04
C TYR A 550 7.23 3.22 -2.89
N LEU A 551 7.14 4.51 -3.20
CA LEU A 551 6.83 5.53 -2.22
C LEU A 551 5.37 5.40 -1.78
N ARG A 552 5.11 5.23 -0.48
CA ARG A 552 3.75 5.03 0.03
C ARG A 552 2.83 6.22 -0.24
N ALA A 553 3.38 7.43 -0.24
CA ALA A 553 2.62 8.64 -0.52
C ALA A 553 2.21 8.79 -2.00
N ASP A 554 2.90 8.09 -2.91
CA ASP A 554 2.65 8.11 -4.35
C ASP A 554 3.28 6.87 -5.00
N TYR A 555 2.46 5.84 -5.24
CA TYR A 555 2.89 4.56 -5.79
C TYR A 555 3.35 4.63 -7.27
N SER A 556 3.29 5.81 -7.91
CA SER A 556 3.94 6.03 -9.20
C SER A 556 5.46 6.22 -9.08
N VAL A 557 5.97 6.50 -7.87
CA VAL A 557 7.38 6.76 -7.60
C VAL A 557 8.08 5.53 -7.05
N GLN A 558 9.07 5.02 -7.78
CA GLN A 558 9.94 3.94 -7.31
C GLN A 558 11.02 4.48 -6.35
N CYS A 559 11.14 3.83 -5.20
CA CYS A 559 12.12 4.16 -4.18
C CYS A 559 13.54 3.72 -4.56
N PHE A 560 14.54 4.37 -3.96
CA PHE A 560 15.98 4.09 -4.15
C PHE A 560 16.51 4.29 -5.58
N THR A 561 15.72 4.87 -6.47
CA THR A 561 16.22 5.40 -7.75
C THR A 561 17.17 6.58 -7.52
N PRO A 562 18.08 6.91 -8.45
CA PRO A 562 18.95 8.09 -8.33
C PRO A 562 18.18 9.39 -8.14
N GLU A 563 17.03 9.53 -8.82
CA GLU A 563 16.12 10.66 -8.66
C GLU A 563 15.51 10.73 -7.25
N HIS A 564 14.94 9.62 -6.76
CA HIS A 564 14.40 9.55 -5.40
C HIS A 564 15.46 9.83 -4.34
N THR A 565 16.68 9.34 -4.55
CA THR A 565 17.81 9.57 -3.64
C THR A 565 18.18 11.05 -3.55
N ALA A 566 18.16 11.79 -4.66
CA ALA A 566 18.38 13.24 -4.65
C ALA A 566 17.31 13.98 -3.83
N TYR A 567 16.04 13.61 -4.01
CA TYR A 567 14.94 14.20 -3.24
C TYR A 567 14.94 13.79 -1.76
N ARG A 568 15.42 12.60 -1.41
CA ARG A 568 15.66 12.20 -0.01
C ARG A 568 16.73 13.06 0.66
N ILE A 569 17.82 13.39 -0.03
CA ILE A 569 18.86 14.29 0.49
C ILE A 569 18.26 15.69 0.69
N TYR A 570 17.50 16.19 -0.28
CA TYR A 570 16.79 17.47 -0.15
C TYR A 570 15.83 17.47 1.05
N ALA A 571 15.01 16.44 1.20
CA ALA A 571 14.08 16.29 2.32
C ALA A 571 14.83 16.21 3.66
N ALA A 572 15.98 15.53 3.72
CA ALA A 572 16.80 15.42 4.92
C ALA A 572 17.33 16.79 5.38
N ILE A 573 17.69 17.67 4.45
CA ILE A 573 18.06 19.06 4.77
C ILE A 573 16.84 19.81 5.32
N MET A 574 15.67 19.63 4.71
CA MET A 574 14.43 20.30 5.12
C MET A 574 13.90 19.83 6.49
N ILE A 575 14.26 18.63 6.95
CA ILE A 575 14.00 18.16 8.32
C ILE A 575 14.57 19.13 9.36
N LEU A 576 15.78 19.67 9.12
CA LEU A 576 16.42 20.63 10.01
C LEU A 576 15.70 21.98 10.04
N VAL A 577 15.07 22.37 8.92
CA VAL A 577 14.38 23.66 8.78
C VAL A 577 13.00 23.63 9.43
N TYR A 578 12.22 22.58 9.17
CA TYR A 578 10.80 22.53 9.56
C TYR A 578 10.56 21.70 10.84
N PRO A 579 10.61 20.35 10.82
CA PRO A 579 10.42 19.52 12.01
C PRO A 579 11.24 19.93 13.23
N PHE A 580 12.55 20.20 13.07
CA PHE A 580 13.40 20.59 14.20
C PHE A 580 13.59 22.10 14.34
N GLY A 581 13.72 22.81 13.22
CA GLY A 581 14.02 24.24 13.23
C GLY A 581 12.91 25.09 13.85
N ILE A 582 11.64 24.82 13.52
CA ILE A 582 10.51 25.60 14.05
C ILE A 582 10.34 25.41 15.56
N PRO A 583 10.27 24.18 16.12
CA PRO A 583 10.15 23.98 17.56
C PRO A 583 11.37 24.51 18.33
N ALA A 584 12.58 24.31 17.81
CA ALA A 584 13.79 24.88 18.41
C ALA A 584 13.75 26.40 18.44
N MET A 585 13.31 27.03 17.34
CA MET A 585 13.14 28.48 17.25
C MET A 585 12.09 28.99 18.24
N TYR A 586 10.95 28.31 18.41
CA TYR A 586 9.97 28.65 19.46
C TYR A 586 10.56 28.53 20.87
N CYS A 587 11.27 27.45 21.18
CA CYS A 587 11.97 27.29 22.46
C CYS A 587 12.96 28.41 22.72
N LEU A 588 13.76 28.81 21.72
CA LEU A 588 14.74 29.90 21.84
C LEU A 588 14.08 31.27 22.05
N VAL A 589 13.02 31.57 21.29
CA VAL A 589 12.23 32.79 21.46
C VAL A 589 11.62 32.87 22.85
N LEU A 590 11.03 31.77 23.32
CA LEU A 590 10.44 31.66 24.66
C LEU A 590 11.51 31.80 25.75
N ARG A 591 12.65 31.14 25.62
CA ARG A 591 13.77 31.25 26.57
C ARG A 591 14.26 32.69 26.68
N ARG A 592 14.39 33.41 25.56
CA ARG A 592 14.74 34.83 25.56
C ARG A 592 13.70 35.68 26.28
N CYS A 593 12.40 35.42 26.04
CA CYS A 593 11.33 36.10 26.77
C CYS A 593 11.32 35.79 28.27
N ALA A 594 11.71 34.58 28.67
CA ALA A 594 11.83 34.19 30.07
C ALA A 594 13.00 34.89 30.78
N VAL A 595 14.16 35.01 30.12
CA VAL A 595 15.31 35.75 30.65
C VAL A 595 14.98 37.23 30.83
N GLU A 596 14.35 37.87 29.84
CA GLU A 596 13.93 39.28 29.93
C GLU A 596 12.92 39.53 31.08
N LYS A 597 12.14 38.51 31.51
CA LYS A 597 11.21 38.59 32.65
C LYS A 597 11.90 38.66 34.00
N GLY A 598 13.07 38.02 34.15
CA GLY A 598 13.86 38.07 35.39
C GLY A 598 14.36 39.46 35.76
N GLU A 599 14.49 40.37 34.78
CA GLU A 599 15.14 41.68 34.95
C GLU A 599 14.19 42.87 35.21
N ARG A 600 12.92 42.67 35.62
CA ARG A 600 11.91 43.74 35.80
C ARG A 600 11.69 44.65 34.57
N ARG A 601 12.10 44.21 33.37
CA ARG A 601 12.04 45.00 32.12
C ARG A 601 11.09 44.42 31.06
N ALA A 602 10.60 43.18 31.26
CA ALA A 602 9.87 42.40 30.25
C ALA A 602 8.53 42.96 29.76
N GLU A 603 7.71 43.56 30.63
CA GLU A 603 6.38 44.03 30.20
C GLU A 603 6.46 45.24 29.24
N SER A 604 7.60 45.94 29.19
CA SER A 604 7.85 47.02 28.24
C SER A 604 8.65 46.59 27.00
N SER A 605 9.18 45.36 26.97
CA SER A 605 9.95 44.84 25.83
C SER A 605 9.03 44.52 24.66
N ARG A 606 9.13 45.31 23.58
CA ARG A 606 8.35 45.13 22.35
C ARG A 606 8.56 43.76 21.69
N PHE A 607 9.69 43.12 21.94
CA PHE A 607 9.97 41.75 21.49
C PHE A 607 9.03 40.74 22.18
N ALA A 608 8.91 40.82 23.51
CA ALA A 608 8.02 39.97 24.30
C ALA A 608 6.55 40.15 23.93
N THR A 609 6.12 41.37 23.58
CA THR A 609 4.77 41.63 23.06
C THR A 609 4.52 40.95 21.72
N SER A 610 5.51 40.91 20.84
CA SER A 610 5.38 40.33 19.49
C SER A 610 5.31 38.80 19.52
N ALA A 611 6.04 38.18 20.45
CA ALA A 611 6.00 36.74 20.72
C ALA A 611 4.83 36.31 21.62
N SER A 612 3.94 37.23 22.03
CA SER A 612 2.85 36.95 22.97
C SER A 612 1.89 35.85 22.52
N PHE A 613 1.79 35.61 21.21
CA PHE A 613 1.03 34.48 20.66
C PHE A 613 1.46 33.12 21.24
N LEU A 614 2.78 32.93 21.49
CA LEU A 614 3.34 31.65 21.91
C LEU A 614 3.16 31.34 23.40
N TRP A 615 3.04 32.35 24.27
CA TRP A 615 3.10 32.13 25.72
C TRP A 615 1.91 32.72 26.48
N ARG A 616 1.25 33.74 25.96
CA ARG A 616 0.17 34.45 26.68
C ARG A 616 -1.04 33.58 27.01
N PRO A 617 -1.44 32.57 26.20
CA PRO A 617 -2.56 31.69 26.56
C PRO A 617 -2.24 30.71 27.70
N TYR A 618 -0.97 30.52 28.02
CA TYR A 618 -0.50 29.47 28.91
C TYR A 618 -0.10 30.01 30.28
N ASN A 619 -0.14 29.12 31.27
CA ASN A 619 0.45 29.37 32.57
C ASN A 619 1.97 29.62 32.39
N LYS A 620 2.48 30.58 33.15
CA LYS A 620 3.87 31.03 33.12
C LYS A 620 4.81 30.10 33.89
N ASP A 621 4.26 29.11 34.59
CA ASP A 621 5.01 28.19 35.45
C ASP A 621 5.62 27.02 34.67
N GLY A 622 6.90 26.73 34.92
CA GLY A 622 7.59 25.50 34.50
C GLY A 622 7.38 25.11 33.03
N LEU A 623 6.92 23.87 32.82
CA LEU A 623 6.69 23.26 31.50
C LEU A 623 5.55 23.91 30.71
N ALA A 624 4.56 24.51 31.38
CA ALA A 624 3.40 25.13 30.71
C ALA A 624 3.83 26.33 29.84
N PHE A 625 4.91 27.01 30.20
CA PHE A 625 5.43 28.14 29.43
C PHE A 625 5.96 27.73 28.03
N TYR A 626 6.40 26.49 27.87
CA TYR A 626 6.91 25.94 26.61
C TYR A 626 5.88 25.12 25.83
N TRP A 627 4.60 25.21 26.19
CA TRP A 627 3.56 24.31 25.70
C TRP A 627 3.39 24.33 24.17
N GLU A 628 3.65 25.46 23.50
CA GLU A 628 3.65 25.51 22.03
C GLU A 628 4.64 24.55 21.39
N SER A 629 5.83 24.47 21.98
CA SER A 629 6.88 23.59 21.45
C SER A 629 6.54 22.13 21.75
N ILE A 630 5.94 21.85 22.92
CA ILE A 630 5.41 20.53 23.28
C ILE A 630 4.28 20.12 22.32
N GLU A 631 3.41 21.05 21.95
CA GLU A 631 2.32 20.82 21.01
C GLU A 631 2.87 20.55 19.59
N CYS A 632 3.93 21.23 19.16
CA CYS A 632 4.64 20.88 17.93
C CYS A 632 5.18 19.44 17.98
N VAL A 633 5.85 19.05 19.08
CA VAL A 633 6.36 17.69 19.27
C VAL A 633 5.22 16.66 19.24
N ARG A 634 4.09 16.95 19.89
CA ARG A 634 2.90 16.09 19.85
C ARG A 634 2.40 15.87 18.43
N ARG A 635 2.35 16.92 17.61
CA ARG A 635 1.96 16.80 16.19
C ARG A 635 2.94 15.95 15.40
N LEU A 636 4.25 16.16 15.56
CA LEU A 636 5.27 15.33 14.91
C LEU A 636 5.19 13.86 15.31
N LEU A 637 4.84 13.56 16.56
CA LEU A 637 4.68 12.19 17.02
C LEU A 637 3.40 11.53 16.47
N LEU A 638 2.30 12.29 16.38
CA LEU A 638 1.03 11.79 15.82
C LEU A 638 1.00 11.69 14.29
N THR A 639 1.84 12.45 13.58
CA THR A 639 1.81 12.47 12.10
C THR A 639 3.16 12.12 11.46
N GLY A 640 4.28 12.59 12.00
CA GLY A 640 5.61 12.32 11.44
C GLY A 640 6.15 10.93 11.76
N VAL A 641 6.13 10.52 13.04
CA VAL A 641 6.64 9.19 13.45
C VAL A 641 5.72 8.07 12.98
N LEU A 642 4.41 8.32 12.97
CA LEU A 642 3.38 7.35 12.56
C LEU A 642 3.58 6.85 11.12
N VAL A 643 4.20 7.67 10.25
CA VAL A 643 4.54 7.31 8.86
C VAL A 643 5.46 6.09 8.77
N PHE A 644 6.32 5.87 9.77
CA PHE A 644 7.28 4.77 9.77
C PHE A 644 6.74 3.49 10.41
N ILE A 645 5.54 3.52 10.98
CA ILE A 645 4.89 2.35 11.57
C ILE A 645 4.06 1.65 10.49
N ASP A 646 4.12 0.32 10.45
CA ASP A 646 3.52 -0.56 9.44
C ASP A 646 2.15 -0.06 8.94
N ALA A 647 2.15 0.54 7.75
CA ALA A 647 1.00 1.31 7.30
C ALA A 647 -0.20 0.44 6.98
N GLY A 648 -1.39 1.01 7.23
CA GLY A 648 -2.66 0.33 6.95
C GLY A 648 -2.99 -0.79 7.92
N THR A 649 -2.10 -1.11 8.86
CA THR A 649 -2.34 -2.12 9.89
C THR A 649 -3.14 -1.55 11.07
N ALA A 650 -3.88 -2.43 11.75
CA ALA A 650 -4.50 -2.12 13.04
C ALA A 650 -3.46 -1.71 14.08
N GLY A 651 -2.22 -2.21 13.99
CA GLY A 651 -1.11 -1.84 14.86
C GLY A 651 -0.74 -0.35 14.76
N GLN A 652 -0.73 0.22 13.55
CA GLN A 652 -0.47 1.64 13.34
C GLN A 652 -1.54 2.52 14.00
N SER A 653 -2.82 2.21 13.77
CA SER A 653 -3.94 2.92 14.41
C SER A 653 -3.93 2.77 15.93
N ALA A 654 -3.58 1.58 16.45
CA ALA A 654 -3.46 1.34 17.89
C ALA A 654 -2.34 2.18 18.52
N PHE A 655 -1.18 2.28 17.88
CA PHE A 655 -0.09 3.14 18.35
C PHE A 655 -0.50 4.62 18.41
N ALA A 656 -1.19 5.10 17.37
CA ALA A 656 -1.73 6.45 17.34
C ALA A 656 -2.75 6.70 18.48
N CYS A 657 -3.62 5.72 18.77
CA CYS A 657 -4.58 5.79 19.88
C CYS A 657 -3.89 5.90 21.24
N VAL A 658 -2.89 5.05 21.50
CA VAL A 658 -2.12 5.05 22.75
C VAL A 658 -1.43 6.41 22.93
N PHE A 659 -0.77 6.90 21.88
CA PHE A 659 -0.10 8.19 21.95
C PHE A 659 -1.09 9.35 22.14
N ALA A 660 -2.21 9.37 21.41
CA ALA A 660 -3.26 10.37 21.57
C ALA A 660 -3.79 10.40 23.01
N PHE A 661 -4.06 9.24 23.60
CA PHE A 661 -4.51 9.11 24.99
C PHE A 661 -3.45 9.63 25.98
N LEU A 662 -2.20 9.15 25.88
CA LEU A 662 -1.11 9.57 26.76
C LEU A 662 -0.87 11.09 26.66
N SER A 663 -0.92 11.66 25.46
CA SER A 663 -0.78 13.10 25.27
C SER A 663 -1.91 13.89 25.94
N GLY A 664 -3.14 13.35 25.94
CA GLY A 664 -4.27 13.91 26.67
C GLY A 664 -4.12 13.82 28.18
N VAL A 665 -3.58 12.71 28.70
CA VAL A 665 -3.26 12.56 30.12
C VAL A 665 -2.21 13.59 30.56
N VAL A 666 -1.14 13.77 29.78
CA VAL A 666 -0.11 14.79 30.06
C VAL A 666 -0.72 16.18 30.05
N TYR A 667 -1.60 16.49 29.09
CA TYR A 667 -2.33 17.75 29.05
C TYR A 667 -3.18 17.99 30.30
N GLU A 668 -3.93 16.98 30.75
CA GLU A 668 -4.79 17.08 31.95
C GLU A 668 -4.02 17.16 33.27
N GLN A 669 -2.80 16.60 33.33
CA GLN A 669 -1.92 16.73 34.49
C GLN A 669 -1.26 18.11 34.55
N VAL A 670 -0.76 18.62 33.43
CA VAL A 670 -0.05 19.91 33.38
C VAL A 670 -1.03 21.10 33.41
N ARG A 671 -2.23 20.93 32.85
CA ARG A 671 -3.26 21.98 32.70
C ARG A 671 -2.67 23.32 32.25
N PRO A 672 -2.03 23.35 31.08
CA PRO A 672 -1.17 24.46 30.67
C PRO A 672 -1.94 25.75 30.40
N HIS A 673 -3.25 25.73 30.16
CA HIS A 673 -4.04 26.93 29.87
C HIS A 673 -4.56 27.62 31.14
N GLU A 674 -4.43 28.96 31.15
CA GLU A 674 -4.89 29.81 32.26
C GLU A 674 -6.42 29.91 32.28
N SER A 675 -7.06 30.16 31.13
CA SER A 675 -8.52 30.28 31.02
C SER A 675 -9.21 28.92 31.08
N SER A 676 -10.27 28.82 31.89
CA SER A 676 -11.12 27.62 31.95
C SER A 676 -11.81 27.31 30.61
N GLY A 677 -12.23 28.34 29.87
CA GLY A 677 -12.84 28.18 28.55
C GLY A 677 -11.85 27.65 27.50
N ASP A 678 -10.61 28.16 27.49
CA ASP A 678 -9.53 27.60 26.66
C ASP A 678 -9.26 26.15 27.07
N ARG A 679 -9.15 25.89 28.37
CA ARG A 679 -8.88 24.54 28.91
C ARG A 679 -9.90 23.51 28.43
N SER A 680 -11.20 23.78 28.60
CA SER A 680 -12.26 22.85 28.19
C SER A 680 -12.27 22.61 26.68
N LEU A 681 -12.00 23.63 25.86
CA LEU A 681 -11.97 23.50 24.41
C LEU A 681 -10.79 22.63 23.94
N TYR A 682 -9.63 22.77 24.58
CA TYR A 682 -8.48 21.90 24.33
C TYR A 682 -8.73 20.47 24.83
N THR A 683 -9.30 20.27 26.03
CA THR A 683 -9.68 18.93 26.53
C THR A 683 -10.59 18.24 25.52
N LEU A 684 -11.64 18.93 25.04
CA LEU A 684 -12.53 18.40 24.00
C LEU A 684 -11.77 18.08 22.70
N GLY A 685 -10.87 18.95 22.25
CA GLY A 685 -10.06 18.70 21.06
C GLY A 685 -9.18 17.45 21.18
N TYR A 686 -8.51 17.26 22.32
CA TYR A 686 -7.73 16.05 22.60
C TYR A 686 -8.62 14.79 22.63
N SER A 687 -9.80 14.86 23.26
CA SER A 687 -10.78 13.78 23.26
C SER A 687 -11.26 13.44 21.85
N ILE A 688 -11.51 14.43 20.99
CA ILE A 688 -11.95 14.21 19.60
C ILE A 688 -10.87 13.51 18.78
N VAL A 689 -9.59 13.89 18.94
CA VAL A 689 -8.47 13.21 18.27
C VAL A 689 -8.39 11.76 18.72
N PHE A 690 -8.45 11.50 20.03
CA PHE A 690 -8.44 10.14 20.55
C PHE A 690 -9.63 9.30 20.07
N ILE A 691 -10.85 9.82 20.17
CA ILE A 691 -12.07 9.13 19.72
C ILE A 691 -11.98 8.83 18.23
N SER A 692 -11.55 9.80 17.40
CA SER A 692 -11.42 9.59 15.96
C SER A 692 -10.44 8.46 15.62
N MET A 693 -9.26 8.43 16.26
CA MET A 693 -8.26 7.37 16.06
C MET A 693 -8.77 6.01 16.57
N PHE A 694 -9.45 5.99 17.72
CA PHE A 694 -10.03 4.77 18.30
C PHE A 694 -11.14 4.20 17.42
N THR A 695 -12.04 5.05 16.94
CA THR A 695 -13.09 4.65 16.01
C THR A 695 -12.51 4.14 14.69
N SER A 696 -11.41 4.74 14.21
CA SER A 696 -10.66 4.25 13.06
C SER A 696 -10.12 2.82 13.28
N LEU A 697 -9.57 2.52 14.47
CA LEU A 697 -9.17 1.16 14.83
C LEU A 697 -10.36 0.18 14.81
N LEU A 698 -11.51 0.59 15.35
CA LEU A 698 -12.71 -0.24 15.36
C LEU A 698 -13.28 -0.50 13.95
N LEU A 699 -13.16 0.46 13.04
CA LEU A 699 -13.56 0.28 11.64
C LEU A 699 -12.69 -0.77 10.93
N GLN A 700 -11.40 -0.86 11.27
CA GLN A 700 -10.51 -1.87 10.68
C GLN A 700 -10.78 -3.28 11.22
N VAL A 701 -11.14 -3.41 12.50
CA VAL A 701 -11.24 -4.70 13.19
C VAL A 701 -12.66 -5.26 13.23
N THR A 702 -13.67 -4.41 13.45
CA THR A 702 -15.02 -4.86 13.87
C THR A 702 -16.11 -4.44 12.89
N PHE A 703 -16.14 -3.18 12.44
CA PHE A 703 -17.29 -2.61 11.73
C PHE A 703 -17.05 -2.54 10.22
N LYS A 704 -17.36 -3.65 9.53
CA LYS A 704 -17.31 -3.74 8.06
C LYS A 704 -18.66 -3.48 7.39
N ASP A 705 -19.75 -3.47 8.15
CA ASP A 705 -21.11 -3.25 7.64
C ASP A 705 -21.39 -1.76 7.36
N GLU A 706 -22.18 -1.50 6.33
CA GLU A 706 -22.47 -0.14 5.84
C GLU A 706 -23.22 0.71 6.87
N GLN A 707 -24.13 0.11 7.64
CA GLN A 707 -24.91 0.82 8.67
C GLN A 707 -24.03 1.32 9.81
N SER A 708 -23.14 0.48 10.34
CA SER A 708 -22.20 0.90 11.39
C SER A 708 -21.26 2.00 10.89
N GLN A 709 -20.80 1.92 9.65
CA GLN A 709 -19.97 2.96 9.03
C GLN A 709 -20.71 4.31 8.95
N GLN A 710 -21.98 4.31 8.56
CA GLN A 710 -22.79 5.54 8.51
C GLN A 710 -22.97 6.17 9.90
N VAL A 711 -23.32 5.38 10.92
CA VAL A 711 -23.50 5.87 12.30
C VAL A 711 -22.20 6.47 12.84
N VAL A 712 -21.08 5.77 12.63
CA VAL A 712 -19.74 6.25 12.98
C VAL A 712 -19.42 7.58 12.27
N GLY A 713 -19.71 7.68 10.97
CA GLY A 713 -19.49 8.91 10.21
C GLY A 713 -20.26 10.10 10.79
N ILE A 714 -21.55 9.92 11.10
CA ILE A 714 -22.41 10.98 11.69
C ILE A 714 -21.85 11.43 13.05
N LEU A 715 -21.43 10.48 13.89
CA LEU A 715 -20.86 10.78 15.20
C LEU A 715 -19.59 11.64 15.08
N LEU A 716 -18.67 11.27 14.18
CA LEU A 716 -17.42 12.01 13.97
C LEU A 716 -17.67 13.43 13.42
N ILE A 717 -18.65 13.60 12.52
CA ILE A 717 -19.09 14.90 12.04
C ILE A 717 -19.63 15.74 13.20
N ALA A 718 -20.56 15.19 13.99
CA ALA A 718 -21.19 15.88 15.10
C ALA A 718 -20.15 16.39 16.11
N LEU A 719 -19.17 15.55 16.47
CA LEU A 719 -18.09 15.93 17.40
C LEU A 719 -17.27 17.13 16.89
N ASN A 720 -16.88 17.13 15.61
CA ASN A 720 -16.10 18.22 15.02
C ASN A 720 -16.94 19.51 14.88
N VAL A 721 -18.22 19.39 14.52
CA VAL A 721 -19.15 20.53 14.44
C VAL A 721 -19.39 21.16 15.82
N ILE A 722 -19.56 20.33 16.86
CA ILE A 722 -19.69 20.82 18.25
C ILE A 722 -18.44 21.59 18.68
N LEU A 723 -17.24 21.06 18.39
CA LEU A 723 -15.98 21.75 18.71
C LEU A 723 -15.92 23.14 18.03
N LEU A 724 -16.27 23.21 16.75
CA LEU A 724 -16.28 24.48 16.00
C LEU A 724 -17.34 25.45 16.55
N ALA A 725 -18.55 24.96 16.84
CA ALA A 725 -19.63 25.77 17.39
C ALA A 725 -19.27 26.34 18.77
N LEU A 726 -18.65 25.55 19.64
CA LEU A 726 -18.18 26.01 20.95
C LEU A 726 -17.06 27.05 20.83
N ALA A 727 -16.11 26.85 19.90
CA ALA A 727 -15.07 27.83 19.63
C ALA A 727 -15.66 29.17 19.16
N LEU A 728 -16.62 29.14 18.24
CA LEU A 728 -17.31 30.33 17.74
C LEU A 728 -18.19 30.99 18.82
N ALA A 729 -18.88 30.21 19.64
CA ALA A 729 -19.65 30.73 20.77
C ALA A 729 -18.76 31.47 21.77
N GLN A 730 -17.57 30.94 22.09
CA GLN A 730 -16.60 31.63 22.93
C GLN A 730 -16.10 32.94 22.29
N VAL A 731 -15.87 32.96 20.98
CA VAL A 731 -15.53 34.21 20.26
C VAL A 731 -16.64 35.23 20.43
N PHE A 732 -17.90 34.82 20.20
CA PHE A 732 -19.06 35.70 20.29
C PHE A 732 -19.23 36.26 21.72
N LEU A 733 -19.11 35.43 22.76
CA LEU A 733 -19.24 35.85 24.16
C LEU A 733 -18.12 36.83 24.58
N VAL A 734 -16.88 36.57 24.17
CA VAL A 734 -15.77 37.48 24.45
C VAL A 734 -15.92 38.79 23.66
N TYR A 735 -16.38 38.71 22.41
CA TYR A 735 -16.62 39.90 21.60
C TYR A 735 -17.76 40.76 22.16
N SER A 736 -18.87 40.15 22.58
CA SER A 736 -20.03 40.86 23.14
C SER A 736 -19.72 41.50 24.49
N SER A 737 -18.96 40.83 25.36
CA SER A 737 -18.51 41.40 26.64
C SER A 737 -17.58 42.60 26.47
N VAL A 738 -16.65 42.55 25.51
CA VAL A 738 -15.78 43.69 25.17
C VAL A 738 -16.58 44.83 24.53
N ALA A 739 -17.52 44.51 23.62
CA ALA A 739 -18.38 45.52 23.01
C ALA A 739 -19.31 46.20 24.01
N ALA A 740 -19.79 45.48 25.03
CA ALA A 740 -20.58 46.04 26.13
C ALA A 740 -19.75 46.96 27.05
N ALA A 741 -18.47 46.65 27.26
CA ALA A 741 -17.56 47.49 28.03
C ALA A 741 -17.15 48.79 27.30
N ASP A 742 -17.20 48.81 25.95
CA ASP A 742 -16.92 49.97 25.12
C ASP A 742 -18.14 50.93 24.97
N LEU A 743 -19.31 50.63 25.57
CA LEU A 743 -20.40 51.60 25.68
C LEU A 743 -19.98 52.74 26.61
N PRO A 744 -20.06 54.02 26.18
CA PRO A 744 -19.46 55.12 26.92
C PRO A 744 -20.15 55.24 28.29
N LEU A 745 -19.33 55.24 29.35
CA LEU A 745 -19.64 55.89 30.62
C LEU A 745 -19.95 57.37 30.35
N ARG A 746 -21.16 57.65 29.87
CA ARG A 746 -21.72 58.98 29.65
C ARG A 746 -22.78 59.22 30.72
N ARG A 747 -22.38 59.19 31.99
CA ARG A 747 -23.16 59.84 33.05
C ARG A 747 -22.28 60.25 34.22
N ASN A 748 -22.21 61.58 34.36
CA ASN A 748 -21.80 62.35 35.54
C ASN A 748 -20.31 62.37 35.93
N SER A 749 -19.60 63.35 35.38
CA SER A 749 -18.82 64.29 36.19
C SER A 749 -18.58 65.56 35.37
N THR A 750 -19.39 66.58 35.63
CA THR A 750 -19.06 67.97 35.33
C THR A 750 -17.90 68.39 36.23
N LEU A 751 -16.71 68.53 35.68
CA LEU A 751 -15.61 69.28 36.27
C LEU A 751 -15.04 70.17 35.14
N PRO A 752 -15.03 71.51 35.30
CA PRO A 752 -14.69 72.41 34.21
C PRO A 752 -13.19 72.36 33.90
N LEU A 753 -12.86 72.18 32.61
CA LEU A 753 -11.55 72.48 32.04
C LEU A 753 -11.33 74.00 32.04
N SER A 754 -10.79 74.51 33.13
CA SER A 754 -10.11 75.82 33.16
C SER A 754 -9.05 75.83 34.26
N ALA A 755 -8.08 74.94 34.14
CA ALA A 755 -6.78 75.02 34.82
C ALA A 755 -5.82 74.08 34.10
N ILE A 756 -4.55 74.48 34.03
CA ILE A 756 -3.42 73.85 33.31
C ILE A 756 -3.26 74.40 31.88
N SER A 757 -2.96 75.70 31.81
CA SER A 757 -1.87 76.16 30.95
C SER A 757 -0.53 75.81 31.61
N ASP A 758 0.50 75.74 30.76
CA ASP A 758 1.92 75.85 31.10
C ASP A 758 2.54 74.72 31.94
N SER A 759 3.33 73.87 31.27
CA SER A 759 4.73 73.55 31.62
C SER A 759 5.22 72.37 30.78
N CYS A 760 6.00 72.68 29.74
CA CYS A 760 6.91 71.75 29.10
C CYS A 760 8.20 71.68 29.95
N PRO A 761 8.67 70.52 30.47
CA PRO A 761 10.01 70.45 31.03
C PRO A 761 11.04 70.27 29.92
N GLN A 762 11.98 71.20 29.87
CA GLN A 762 13.22 71.13 29.13
C GLN A 762 14.04 69.89 29.56
N LEU A 763 14.73 69.31 28.58
CA LEU A 763 15.70 68.22 28.71
C LEU A 763 17.10 68.83 28.55
N GLU A 764 17.83 68.96 29.66
CA GLU A 764 19.28 69.24 29.85
C GLU A 764 19.42 69.49 31.36
N GLU A 765 20.29 68.94 32.21
CA GLU A 765 21.55 68.17 32.21
C GLU A 765 21.41 67.11 33.33
N ASP A 766 22.12 65.97 33.37
CA ASP A 766 23.39 65.88 34.08
C ASP A 766 24.19 64.66 33.60
N ARG A 767 25.27 64.96 32.87
CA ARG A 767 26.43 64.10 32.71
C ARG A 767 27.60 64.85 33.37
N GLU A 768 28.36 64.14 34.19
CA GLU A 768 29.70 64.52 34.68
C GLU A 768 29.79 65.46 35.90
N GLN A 769 29.29 65.00 37.05
CA GLN A 769 29.98 65.20 38.34
C GLN A 769 29.85 63.94 39.19
N LEU A 770 30.93 63.14 39.23
CA LEU A 770 31.35 62.25 40.33
C LEU A 770 32.45 61.33 39.79
N ALA A 771 33.59 61.95 39.46
CA ALA A 771 34.87 61.26 39.46
C ALA A 771 35.47 61.42 40.86
N GLY A 772 35.53 60.31 41.59
CA GLY A 772 36.50 59.97 42.63
C GLY A 772 36.89 61.02 43.67
N GLU A 773 36.35 60.86 44.88
CA GLU A 773 37.17 61.04 46.09
C GLU A 773 37.11 59.77 46.93
N GLN A 774 38.31 59.27 47.20
CA GLN A 774 38.62 58.05 47.93
C GLN A 774 38.23 58.19 49.40
N GLY A 775 37.70 57.12 49.98
CA GLY A 775 37.55 56.98 51.42
C GLY A 775 38.89 56.72 52.08
N ASP A 776 39.06 57.26 53.29
CA ASP A 776 39.65 56.55 54.41
C ASP A 776 39.31 57.28 55.72
N GLN A 777 38.42 56.69 56.52
CA GLN A 777 38.30 57.03 57.94
C GLN A 777 38.12 55.73 58.73
N ALA A 778 39.17 55.42 59.46
CA ALA A 778 39.23 54.41 60.50
C ALA A 778 38.58 54.89 61.80
N VAL A 779 38.45 53.93 62.72
CA VAL A 779 38.30 54.02 64.20
C VAL A 779 36.95 53.51 64.74
N ASP A 780 37.04 52.30 65.32
CA ASP A 780 36.47 51.79 66.58
C ASP A 780 35.21 52.47 67.15
N ASP A 781 34.18 51.68 67.48
CA ASP A 781 34.14 50.96 68.76
C ASP A 781 32.83 50.14 68.94
N ASP A 782 33.03 48.89 69.35
CA ASP A 782 32.31 48.16 70.39
C ASP A 782 30.76 47.91 70.39
N VAL A 783 30.47 46.61 70.48
CA VAL A 783 29.70 45.96 71.57
C VAL A 783 28.25 45.47 71.35
N LYS A 784 28.17 44.13 71.45
CA LYS A 784 27.17 43.23 72.07
C LYS A 784 26.03 42.59 71.24
N ARG A 785 26.31 41.32 70.91
CA ARG A 785 25.61 40.07 71.29
C ARG A 785 24.14 39.86 70.87
N ALA A 786 24.01 38.84 70.02
CA ALA A 786 22.91 37.92 69.77
C ALA A 786 22.48 37.12 71.03
N PRO A 787 21.82 35.92 70.94
CA PRO A 787 21.00 35.30 69.89
C PRO A 787 19.70 34.66 70.46
N VAL A 788 18.76 34.17 69.63
CA VAL A 788 18.03 32.91 69.91
C VAL A 788 17.56 32.24 68.59
N MET A 789 18.09 31.02 68.40
CA MET A 789 17.70 29.83 67.60
C MET A 789 17.23 29.95 66.16
#